data_AF-A0A1W5XMU1-F1
#
_entry.id   AF-A0A1W5XMU1-F1
#
_cell.length_a   1.000
_cell.length_b   1.000
_cell.length_c   1.000
_cell.angle_alpha   90.00
_cell.angle_beta   90.00
_cell.angle_gamma   90.00
#
_symmetry.space_group_name_H-M   'P 1'
#
loop_
_entity.id
_entity.type
_entity.pdbx_description
1 polymer ?
#
loop_
_entity_poly.entity_id
_entity_poly.type
_entity_poly.pdbx_seq_one_letter_code
_entity_poly.pdbx_strand_id
1 'polypeptide(L)'
;MTERERMAGEVAPHEVMPLLLRWWDEWLTGAPWAHLADPSGIAGAAVLRELHQQIEGSILVDASGRTAEEVMTEVLHRVGIDVSPANRWNWRADLDRLGEPQLALIVNAHRAGRTRSSSEGRRLVTQVTDRLSGGPVGVLVHTLPEALPPLADAVFSLRDRADGGGSWPTPLRALALSQPREVPMRVWTELTHALGKEPVAEGVLHAVLEDFSDHLMSGTHGVSFADEGLAEELRRSATADEINRVDRHMTEWLTSVSPEFRHAEGWAAAGPEGRYAAYGLAMHAAQTTLFASGPAEEPGPATPFGALLQDGGVLANIPQTTLMDAARCAFLGDLPGGTAAGDAVHLWSYGVIPSRQPEWAAWLHLMAMARSDRSFAAAVADSGVRLPWKTAWSHWRPPGGYHWRYLEPGPVDGLTAVCWQGRAAVAGLHTWTSRADIRDAVTGEHLAGPWHEEIPEAHHADLTWPQTDEAGAETEAEEDRSGPETVEDLEDAMSDAEALHDTLLAGPPLSRNGQIILGGSGGLFALDIPKDAEFSGFHSPNVEPFSGRYAFTAATVPVDASPPSPADLVQMYGAHRLHTFPAQLLPDNLTLEATRHALMEYGLPEMSDEDGMGIYPRGDHRMSIFNEVTWPAGIDPIEESGPFFHIGFWMGGELVIDGPTGHVLRIPAEPGEEHLAALPAAQSLENFLTMVGQWVTGHLIKELVDGDDEARLLPDYVLAAHKHIDPIGAEAPAWAYAFHSQ
;
A
#
# COMPACT_ATOMS: atom_id res chain seq x y z
N MET A 1 1.77 28.38 -28.04
CA MET A 1 1.03 27.12 -27.89
C MET A 1 0.71 26.63 -29.29
N THR A 2 1.60 25.80 -29.84
CA THR A 2 1.63 25.36 -31.24
C THR A 2 0.72 24.16 -31.44
N GLU A 3 -0.03 24.15 -32.55
CA GLU A 3 -0.86 23.04 -33.03
C GLU A 3 -0.02 21.75 -33.14
N ARG A 4 -0.19 20.83 -32.19
CA ARG A 4 0.13 19.40 -32.39
C ARG A 4 -1.12 18.77 -32.98
N GLU A 5 -1.01 18.27 -34.21
CA GLU A 5 -2.09 17.59 -34.93
C GLU A 5 -2.62 16.41 -34.10
N ARG A 6 -3.84 16.52 -33.58
CA ARG A 6 -4.65 15.35 -33.22
C ARG A 6 -4.90 14.56 -34.51
N MET A 7 -4.11 13.51 -34.78
CA MET A 7 -4.41 12.55 -35.85
C MET A 7 -5.59 11.64 -35.46
N ALA A 8 -6.74 12.25 -35.17
CA ALA A 8 -7.98 11.54 -34.88
C ALA A 8 -8.71 11.27 -36.22
N GLY A 9 -8.37 10.16 -36.86
CA GLY A 9 -9.12 9.61 -37.99
C GLY A 9 -9.39 8.14 -37.76
N GLU A 10 -10.65 7.71 -37.90
CA GLU A 10 -11.01 6.29 -37.92
C GLU A 10 -10.62 5.67 -39.26
N VAL A 11 -9.64 4.76 -39.21
CA VAL A 11 -8.95 4.27 -40.40
C VAL A 11 -9.04 2.73 -40.46
N ALA A 12 -9.10 2.16 -41.69
CA ALA A 12 -9.13 0.71 -41.83
C ALA A 12 -7.77 0.08 -41.41
N PRO A 13 -7.71 -1.19 -40.99
CA PRO A 13 -6.45 -1.82 -40.54
C PRO A 13 -5.27 -1.73 -41.52
N HIS A 14 -5.52 -1.72 -42.83
CA HIS A 14 -4.47 -1.61 -43.86
C HIS A 14 -4.03 -0.15 -44.12
N GLU A 15 -4.87 0.82 -43.73
CA GLU A 15 -4.61 2.25 -43.91
C GLU A 15 -3.91 2.87 -42.68
N VAL A 16 -3.92 2.18 -41.51
CA VAL A 16 -3.23 2.65 -40.29
C VAL A 16 -1.72 2.39 -40.33
N MET A 17 -1.28 1.36 -41.04
CA MET A 17 0.13 0.93 -41.09
C MET A 17 1.11 2.05 -41.52
N PRO A 18 0.84 2.82 -42.59
CA PRO A 18 1.73 3.93 -42.99
C PRO A 18 1.80 5.05 -41.94
N LEU A 19 0.77 5.21 -41.11
CA LEU A 19 0.74 6.21 -40.03
C LEU A 19 1.60 5.76 -38.85
N LEU A 20 1.54 4.48 -38.50
CA LEU A 20 2.38 3.88 -37.45
C LEU A 20 3.87 3.92 -37.81
N LEU A 21 4.20 3.60 -39.07
CA LEU A 21 5.57 3.70 -39.57
C LEU A 21 6.09 5.14 -39.52
N ARG A 22 5.27 6.12 -39.93
CA ARG A 22 5.65 7.54 -39.85
C ARG A 22 5.87 8.00 -38.41
N TRP A 23 4.99 7.59 -37.49
CA TRP A 23 5.18 7.89 -36.07
C TRP A 23 6.50 7.31 -35.57
N TRP A 24 6.84 6.07 -35.93
CA TRP A 24 8.13 5.46 -35.58
C TRP A 24 9.33 6.11 -36.27
N ASP A 25 9.18 6.78 -37.40
CA ASP A 25 10.29 7.55 -37.99
C ASP A 25 10.52 8.89 -37.25
N GLU A 26 9.48 9.43 -36.61
CA GLU A 26 9.47 10.78 -36.03
C GLU A 26 9.51 10.80 -34.48
N TRP A 27 9.34 9.65 -33.81
CA TRP A 27 9.04 9.57 -32.38
C TRP A 27 10.10 10.18 -31.46
N LEU A 28 11.40 10.11 -31.82
CA LEU A 28 12.50 10.71 -31.05
C LEU A 28 12.37 12.23 -30.91
N THR A 29 11.59 12.86 -31.78
CA THR A 29 11.28 14.31 -31.75
C THR A 29 9.82 14.60 -31.35
N GLY A 30 9.02 13.54 -31.15
CA GLY A 30 7.57 13.58 -30.96
C GLY A 30 7.14 13.06 -29.58
N ALA A 31 6.08 12.25 -29.55
CA ALA A 31 5.62 11.56 -28.34
C ALA A 31 6.29 10.18 -28.26
N PRO A 32 6.95 9.80 -27.14
CA PRO A 32 7.71 8.56 -27.07
C PRO A 32 6.85 7.30 -26.88
N TRP A 33 5.53 7.47 -26.79
CA TRP A 33 4.58 6.36 -26.82
C TRP A 33 3.33 6.72 -27.63
N ALA A 34 2.62 5.69 -28.06
CA ALA A 34 1.34 5.80 -28.75
C ALA A 34 0.39 4.65 -28.41
N HIS A 35 -0.90 4.86 -28.69
CA HIS A 35 -1.95 3.87 -28.46
C HIS A 35 -2.63 3.49 -29.77
N LEU A 36 -2.82 2.19 -30.00
CA LEU A 36 -3.69 1.65 -31.04
C LEU A 36 -5.03 1.28 -30.39
N ALA A 37 -6.02 2.15 -30.55
CA ALA A 37 -7.37 1.97 -30.02
C ALA A 37 -8.20 1.13 -31.00
N ASP A 38 -8.65 -0.02 -30.54
CA ASP A 38 -9.40 -1.00 -31.35
C ASP A 38 -10.74 -1.32 -30.66
N PRO A 39 -11.87 -0.76 -31.13
CA PRO A 39 -13.19 -1.06 -30.58
C PRO A 39 -13.54 -2.55 -30.61
N SER A 40 -13.00 -3.31 -31.57
CA SER A 40 -13.28 -4.75 -31.70
C SER A 40 -12.48 -5.60 -30.71
N GLY A 41 -11.41 -5.06 -30.13
CA GLY A 41 -10.43 -5.78 -29.30
C GLY A 41 -9.57 -6.82 -30.04
N ILE A 42 -9.85 -7.13 -31.31
CA ILE A 42 -9.23 -8.24 -32.05
C ILE A 42 -8.29 -7.74 -33.16
N ALA A 43 -8.72 -6.77 -33.96
CA ALA A 43 -8.03 -6.34 -35.17
C ALA A 43 -6.64 -5.71 -34.88
N GLY A 44 -6.50 -5.01 -33.76
CA GLY A 44 -5.27 -4.31 -33.39
C GLY A 44 -4.08 -5.23 -33.15
N ALA A 45 -4.32 -6.44 -32.61
CA ALA A 45 -3.26 -7.40 -32.39
C ALA A 45 -2.65 -7.92 -33.70
N ALA A 46 -3.46 -8.04 -34.77
CA ALA A 46 -2.96 -8.41 -36.09
C ALA A 46 -2.12 -7.28 -36.71
N VAL A 47 -2.57 -6.03 -36.58
CA VAL A 47 -1.83 -4.85 -37.05
C VAL A 47 -0.45 -4.75 -36.39
N LEU A 48 -0.36 -4.89 -35.06
CA LEU A 48 0.94 -4.82 -34.38
C LEU A 48 1.87 -5.99 -34.71
N ARG A 49 1.33 -7.19 -34.96
CA ARG A 49 2.13 -8.33 -35.45
C ARG A 49 2.68 -8.09 -36.84
N GLU A 50 1.90 -7.47 -37.73
CA GLU A 50 2.38 -7.08 -39.06
C GLU A 50 3.45 -5.98 -38.96
N LEU A 51 3.27 -4.99 -38.09
CA LEU A 51 4.27 -3.95 -37.84
C LEU A 51 5.59 -4.54 -37.31
N HIS A 52 5.51 -5.49 -36.38
CA HIS A 52 6.67 -6.22 -35.86
C HIS A 52 7.48 -6.92 -36.97
N GLN A 53 6.81 -7.45 -37.99
CA GLN A 53 7.48 -8.10 -39.13
C GLN A 53 8.15 -7.09 -40.07
N GLN A 54 7.71 -5.83 -40.09
CA GLN A 54 8.26 -4.77 -40.94
C GLN A 54 9.43 -4.01 -40.27
N ILE A 55 9.43 -3.90 -38.94
CA ILE A 55 10.47 -3.19 -38.18
C ILE A 55 11.42 -4.20 -37.56
N GLU A 56 12.60 -4.37 -38.17
CA GLU A 56 13.68 -5.20 -37.64
C GLU A 56 14.12 -4.72 -36.25
N GLY A 57 14.32 -5.65 -35.32
CA GLY A 57 14.72 -5.32 -33.94
C GLY A 57 13.59 -4.84 -33.02
N SER A 58 12.35 -4.71 -33.52
CA SER A 58 11.19 -4.43 -32.65
C SER A 58 10.89 -5.61 -31.72
N ILE A 59 10.32 -5.33 -30.56
CA ILE A 59 9.97 -6.30 -29.52
C ILE A 59 8.44 -6.42 -29.46
N LEU A 60 7.92 -7.65 -29.57
CA LEU A 60 6.48 -7.92 -29.45
C LEU A 60 6.16 -8.70 -28.16
N VAL A 61 5.29 -8.15 -27.32
CA VAL A 61 4.84 -8.77 -26.07
C VAL A 61 3.31 -8.86 -26.04
N ASP A 62 2.77 -10.05 -25.77
CA ASP A 62 1.34 -10.26 -25.52
C ASP A 62 1.05 -10.09 -24.03
N ALA A 63 0.13 -9.18 -23.70
CA ALA A 63 -0.25 -8.89 -22.33
C ALA A 63 -1.38 -9.81 -21.82
N SER A 64 -2.03 -10.60 -22.68
CA SER A 64 -3.17 -11.44 -22.30
C SER A 64 -2.84 -12.35 -21.12
N GLY A 65 -3.58 -12.22 -20.02
CA GLY A 65 -3.35 -13.05 -18.82
C GLY A 65 -2.14 -12.66 -17.97
N ARG A 66 -1.36 -11.64 -18.35
CA ARG A 66 -0.14 -11.21 -17.67
C ARG A 66 -0.36 -9.92 -16.89
N THR A 67 0.28 -9.80 -15.74
CA THR A 67 0.33 -8.55 -14.97
C THR A 67 1.18 -7.50 -15.69
N ALA A 68 0.96 -6.23 -15.36
CA ALA A 68 1.76 -5.10 -15.81
C ALA A 68 3.25 -5.27 -15.45
N GLU A 69 3.54 -5.85 -14.26
CA GLU A 69 4.90 -6.18 -13.84
C GLU A 69 5.54 -7.26 -14.72
N GLU A 70 4.81 -8.34 -15.01
CA GLU A 70 5.29 -9.42 -15.90
C GLU A 70 5.53 -8.91 -17.32
N VAL A 71 4.69 -7.99 -17.84
CA VAL A 71 4.89 -7.38 -19.16
C VAL A 71 6.09 -6.45 -19.17
N MET A 72 6.22 -5.58 -18.16
CA MET A 72 7.35 -4.65 -18.09
C MET A 72 8.68 -5.39 -17.93
N THR A 73 8.73 -6.42 -17.09
CA THR A 73 9.91 -7.29 -16.92
C THR A 73 10.31 -7.95 -18.23
N GLU A 74 9.34 -8.45 -19.02
CA GLU A 74 9.61 -9.04 -20.33
C GLU A 74 10.22 -8.03 -21.31
N VAL A 75 9.65 -6.82 -21.38
CA VAL A 75 10.16 -5.77 -22.26
C VAL A 75 11.59 -5.42 -21.88
N LEU A 76 11.86 -5.12 -20.59
CA LEU A 76 13.19 -4.79 -20.10
C LEU A 76 14.20 -5.92 -20.40
N HIS A 77 13.83 -7.16 -20.12
CA HIS A 77 14.67 -8.32 -20.39
C HIS A 77 15.03 -8.44 -21.88
N ARG A 78 14.05 -8.25 -22.79
CA ARG A 78 14.27 -8.35 -24.25
C ARG A 78 15.06 -7.18 -24.83
N VAL A 79 14.98 -6.01 -24.20
CA VAL A 79 15.81 -4.85 -24.54
C VAL A 79 17.28 -5.05 -24.12
N GLY A 80 17.55 -6.00 -23.21
CA GLY A 80 18.88 -6.36 -22.74
C GLY A 80 19.21 -5.83 -21.34
N ILE A 81 18.22 -5.35 -20.59
CA ILE A 81 18.39 -4.91 -19.21
C ILE A 81 18.40 -6.14 -18.29
N ASP A 82 19.34 -6.17 -17.35
CA ASP A 82 19.38 -7.20 -16.32
C ASP A 82 18.26 -6.97 -15.31
N VAL A 83 17.27 -7.87 -15.33
CA VAL A 83 16.11 -7.86 -14.44
C VAL A 83 16.32 -8.73 -13.19
N SER A 84 17.55 -9.20 -12.95
CA SER A 84 17.88 -9.94 -11.73
C SER A 84 17.71 -9.05 -10.49
N PRO A 85 17.33 -9.62 -9.33
CA PRO A 85 17.09 -8.85 -8.11
C PRO A 85 18.24 -7.89 -7.74
N ALA A 86 19.50 -8.32 -7.90
CA ALA A 86 20.68 -7.55 -7.52
C ALA A 86 20.90 -6.26 -8.35
N ASN A 87 20.44 -6.24 -9.61
CA ASN A 87 20.65 -5.11 -10.53
C ASN A 87 19.37 -4.31 -10.81
N ARG A 88 18.28 -4.69 -10.15
CA ARG A 88 16.94 -4.18 -10.38
C ARG A 88 16.82 -2.67 -10.11
N TRP A 89 17.57 -2.12 -9.17
CA TRP A 89 17.48 -0.72 -8.75
C TRP A 89 17.98 0.28 -9.82
N ASN A 90 18.89 -0.14 -10.71
CA ASN A 90 19.55 0.74 -11.69
C ASN A 90 18.90 0.70 -13.10
N TRP A 91 17.79 -0.02 -13.27
CA TRP A 91 17.21 -0.33 -14.58
C TRP A 91 16.96 0.90 -15.47
N ARG A 92 16.55 2.04 -14.89
CA ARG A 92 16.32 3.29 -15.65
C ARG A 92 17.62 3.82 -16.25
N ALA A 93 18.67 3.91 -15.45
CA ALA A 93 19.95 4.39 -15.93
C ALA A 93 20.55 3.44 -16.97
N ASP A 94 20.30 2.13 -16.85
CA ASP A 94 20.73 1.15 -17.87
C ASP A 94 19.91 1.27 -19.16
N LEU A 95 18.61 1.56 -19.05
CA LEU A 95 17.76 1.89 -20.20
C LEU A 95 18.26 3.15 -20.92
N ASP A 96 18.61 4.20 -20.19
CA ASP A 96 19.12 5.46 -20.76
C ASP A 96 20.49 5.31 -21.44
N ARG A 97 21.29 4.31 -21.03
CA ARG A 97 22.59 4.00 -21.62
C ARG A 97 22.49 3.21 -22.92
N LEU A 98 21.31 2.71 -23.29
CA LEU A 98 21.11 2.07 -24.58
C LEU A 98 21.40 3.09 -25.69
N GLY A 99 22.35 2.78 -26.57
CA GLY A 99 22.78 3.70 -27.62
C GLY A 99 21.87 3.73 -28.85
N GLU A 100 20.99 2.74 -29.00
CA GLU A 100 20.16 2.54 -30.19
C GLU A 100 18.66 2.56 -29.87
N PRO A 101 17.84 3.28 -30.66
CA PRO A 101 16.38 3.26 -30.59
C PRO A 101 15.81 1.84 -30.71
N GLN A 102 14.92 1.45 -29.80
CA GLN A 102 14.15 0.21 -29.87
C GLN A 102 12.64 0.49 -29.82
N LEU A 103 11.84 -0.39 -30.43
CA LEU A 103 10.37 -0.29 -30.44
C LEU A 103 9.76 -1.46 -29.68
N ALA A 104 9.01 -1.18 -28.62
CA ALA A 104 8.21 -2.16 -27.89
C ALA A 104 6.74 -2.10 -28.32
N LEU A 105 6.22 -3.22 -28.80
CA LEU A 105 4.86 -3.43 -29.26
C LEU A 105 4.12 -4.32 -28.25
N ILE A 106 3.11 -3.76 -27.57
CA ILE A 106 2.33 -4.49 -26.58
C ILE A 106 0.94 -4.79 -27.15
N VAL A 107 0.63 -6.06 -27.38
CA VAL A 107 -0.68 -6.51 -27.87
C VAL A 107 -1.61 -6.93 -26.74
N ASN A 108 -2.92 -6.76 -26.97
CA ASN A 108 -3.97 -7.18 -26.04
C ASN A 108 -3.83 -6.59 -24.63
N ALA A 109 -3.40 -5.33 -24.48
CA ALA A 109 -3.21 -4.72 -23.16
C ALA A 109 -4.51 -4.69 -22.34
N HIS A 110 -5.66 -4.54 -22.99
CA HIS A 110 -6.97 -4.63 -22.37
C HIS A 110 -7.28 -6.01 -21.76
N ARG A 111 -6.54 -7.06 -22.13
CA ARG A 111 -6.66 -8.44 -21.59
C ARG A 111 -5.60 -8.75 -20.53
N ALA A 112 -4.84 -7.76 -20.08
CA ALA A 112 -3.87 -7.95 -19.02
C ALA A 112 -4.55 -8.39 -17.71
N GLY A 113 -3.78 -9.14 -16.91
CA GLY A 113 -4.18 -9.67 -15.62
C GLY A 113 -4.78 -11.06 -15.67
N ARG A 114 -4.77 -11.75 -14.52
CA ARG A 114 -5.16 -13.17 -14.42
C ARG A 114 -6.67 -13.40 -14.58
N THR A 115 -7.48 -12.37 -14.37
CA THR A 115 -8.94 -12.42 -14.48
C THR A 115 -9.46 -11.56 -15.63
N ARG A 116 -10.69 -11.80 -16.09
CA ARG A 116 -11.35 -11.03 -17.16
C ARG A 116 -11.74 -9.61 -16.75
N SER A 117 -11.98 -9.38 -15.46
CA SER A 117 -12.31 -8.06 -14.90
C SER A 117 -11.12 -7.36 -14.24
N SER A 118 -9.90 -7.76 -14.60
CA SER A 118 -8.67 -7.22 -14.03
C SER A 118 -8.47 -5.74 -14.33
N SER A 119 -7.86 -5.03 -13.38
CA SER A 119 -7.43 -3.64 -13.52
C SER A 119 -6.03 -3.50 -14.14
N GLU A 120 -5.32 -4.61 -14.38
CA GLU A 120 -3.95 -4.62 -14.90
C GLU A 120 -3.83 -3.97 -16.27
N GLY A 121 -4.86 -4.06 -17.12
CA GLY A 121 -4.85 -3.41 -18.45
C GLY A 121 -4.77 -1.89 -18.35
N ARG A 122 -5.50 -1.31 -17.40
CA ARG A 122 -5.42 0.13 -17.09
C ARG A 122 -4.04 0.48 -16.53
N ARG A 123 -3.49 -0.32 -15.60
CA ARG A 123 -2.14 -0.10 -15.06
C ARG A 123 -1.08 -0.10 -16.16
N LEU A 124 -1.16 -1.05 -17.10
CA LEU A 124 -0.24 -1.14 -18.22
C LEU A 124 -0.31 0.13 -19.08
N VAL A 125 -1.52 0.55 -19.45
CA VAL A 125 -1.75 1.71 -20.33
C VAL A 125 -1.40 3.04 -19.67
N THR A 126 -1.55 3.18 -18.35
CA THR A 126 -1.32 4.47 -17.64
C THR A 126 0.01 4.57 -16.91
N GLN A 127 0.65 3.45 -16.53
CA GLN A 127 1.88 3.45 -15.73
C GLN A 127 3.07 2.87 -16.51
N VAL A 128 2.91 1.68 -17.09
CA VAL A 128 4.04 0.97 -17.74
C VAL A 128 4.48 1.68 -19.02
N THR A 129 3.53 2.19 -19.82
CA THR A 129 3.80 3.00 -21.01
C THR A 129 4.70 4.19 -20.71
N ASP A 130 4.32 5.01 -19.73
CA ASP A 130 5.05 6.19 -19.29
C ASP A 130 6.43 5.83 -18.72
N ARG A 131 6.49 4.81 -17.84
CA ARG A 131 7.77 4.40 -17.23
C ARG A 131 8.78 3.84 -18.23
N LEU A 132 8.34 3.15 -19.28
CA LEU A 132 9.23 2.61 -20.31
C LEU A 132 9.72 3.66 -21.31
N SER A 133 9.02 4.79 -21.44
CA SER A 133 9.18 5.72 -22.55
C SER A 133 10.06 6.95 -22.26
N GLY A 134 10.89 6.87 -21.21
CA GLY A 134 11.85 7.91 -20.81
C GLY A 134 13.24 7.82 -21.45
N GLY A 135 13.51 6.77 -22.24
CA GLY A 135 14.81 6.49 -22.85
C GLY A 135 14.73 6.22 -24.36
N PRO A 136 15.64 5.41 -24.94
CA PRO A 136 15.63 5.08 -26.37
C PRO A 136 14.60 4.00 -26.73
N VAL A 137 13.57 3.79 -25.91
CA VAL A 137 12.50 2.82 -26.18
C VAL A 137 11.20 3.55 -26.51
N GLY A 138 10.74 3.43 -27.76
CA GLY A 138 9.40 3.83 -28.17
C GLY A 138 8.38 2.74 -27.84
N VAL A 139 7.19 3.11 -27.37
CA VAL A 139 6.16 2.14 -26.94
C VAL A 139 4.86 2.30 -27.71
N LEU A 140 4.34 1.23 -28.31
CA LEU A 140 3.03 1.21 -28.97
C LEU A 140 2.13 0.14 -28.35
N VAL A 141 0.97 0.54 -27.83
CA VAL A 141 0.08 -0.34 -27.05
C VAL A 141 -1.28 -0.49 -27.70
N HIS A 142 -1.70 -1.74 -27.96
CA HIS A 142 -3.05 -2.08 -28.41
C HIS A 142 -4.01 -2.20 -27.24
N THR A 143 -5.04 -1.36 -27.23
CA THR A 143 -6.02 -1.26 -26.14
C THR A 143 -7.43 -0.96 -26.67
N LEU A 144 -8.42 -0.99 -25.78
CA LEU A 144 -9.79 -0.56 -26.06
C LEU A 144 -9.91 0.98 -25.92
N PRO A 145 -10.82 1.62 -26.66
CA PRO A 145 -11.04 3.07 -26.55
C PRO A 145 -11.34 3.55 -25.13
N GLU A 146 -12.08 2.78 -24.33
CA GLU A 146 -12.48 3.13 -22.96
C GLU A 146 -11.31 3.11 -21.96
N ALA A 147 -10.23 2.40 -22.31
CA ALA A 147 -9.04 2.28 -21.49
C ALA A 147 -7.98 3.36 -21.81
N LEU A 148 -8.25 4.26 -22.77
CA LEU A 148 -7.33 5.34 -23.12
C LEU A 148 -7.20 6.37 -21.99
N PRO A 149 -5.98 6.87 -21.73
CA PRO A 149 -5.80 7.94 -20.77
C PRO A 149 -6.42 9.26 -21.30
N PRO A 150 -6.99 10.11 -20.42
CA PRO A 150 -7.64 11.36 -20.85
C PRO A 150 -6.74 12.33 -21.63
N LEU A 151 -5.42 12.26 -21.42
CA LEU A 151 -4.40 13.11 -22.02
C LEU A 151 -3.48 12.33 -22.98
N ALA A 152 -4.00 11.32 -23.68
CA ALA A 152 -3.21 10.59 -24.67
C ALA A 152 -2.81 11.50 -25.85
N ASP A 153 -1.50 11.68 -26.07
CA ASP A 153 -0.96 12.55 -27.12
C ASP A 153 -0.99 11.92 -28.52
N ALA A 154 -0.78 10.61 -28.62
CA ALA A 154 -0.76 9.87 -29.89
C ALA A 154 -1.70 8.64 -29.84
N VAL A 155 -2.81 8.71 -30.59
CA VAL A 155 -3.83 7.65 -30.65
C VAL A 155 -4.17 7.34 -32.11
N PHE A 156 -4.14 6.06 -32.47
CA PHE A 156 -4.55 5.52 -33.76
C PHE A 156 -5.82 4.69 -33.56
N SER A 157 -6.92 5.09 -34.19
CA SER A 157 -8.21 4.41 -34.01
C SER A 157 -8.57 3.52 -35.19
N LEU A 158 -8.82 2.24 -34.92
CA LEU A 158 -9.36 1.29 -35.90
C LEU A 158 -10.88 1.42 -36.00
N ARG A 159 -11.42 1.17 -37.19
CA ARG A 159 -12.87 1.09 -37.39
C ARG A 159 -13.46 -0.19 -36.80
N ASP A 160 -14.63 -0.02 -36.22
CA ASP A 160 -15.47 -1.11 -35.74
C ASP A 160 -15.89 -2.05 -36.89
N ARG A 161 -15.90 -3.35 -36.62
CA ARG A 161 -16.36 -4.37 -37.55
C ARG A 161 -17.71 -4.85 -37.03
N ALA A 162 -18.78 -4.60 -37.79
CA ALA A 162 -20.16 -4.90 -37.39
C ALA A 162 -20.31 -6.30 -36.75
N ASP A 163 -20.76 -6.30 -35.49
CA ASP A 163 -20.99 -7.50 -34.68
C ASP A 163 -22.05 -8.42 -35.33
N GLY A 164 -21.71 -9.69 -35.43
CA GLY A 164 -22.61 -10.75 -35.84
C GLY A 164 -23.41 -11.26 -34.65
N GLY A 165 -24.52 -10.60 -34.32
CA GLY A 165 -25.40 -10.98 -33.20
C GLY A 165 -26.00 -12.39 -33.35
N GLY A 166 -25.34 -13.38 -32.75
CA GLY A 166 -25.82 -14.74 -32.60
C GLY A 166 -26.48 -14.99 -31.24
N SER A 167 -27.52 -15.82 -31.19
CA SER A 167 -28.06 -16.31 -29.91
C SER A 167 -27.17 -17.44 -29.40
N TRP A 168 -26.34 -17.16 -28.39
CA TRP A 168 -25.43 -18.14 -27.80
C TRP A 168 -26.07 -18.97 -26.67
N PRO A 169 -25.71 -20.25 -26.50
CA PRO A 169 -26.19 -21.08 -25.39
C PRO A 169 -25.82 -20.51 -24.01
N THR A 170 -26.70 -20.72 -23.02
CA THR A 170 -26.47 -20.30 -21.64
C THR A 170 -25.12 -20.78 -21.06
N PRO A 171 -24.66 -22.02 -21.30
CA PRO A 171 -23.33 -22.44 -20.85
C PRO A 171 -22.17 -21.60 -21.40
N LEU A 172 -22.21 -21.18 -22.67
CA LEU A 172 -21.18 -20.31 -23.25
C LEU A 172 -21.23 -18.91 -22.62
N ARG A 173 -22.44 -18.35 -22.47
CA ARG A 173 -22.64 -17.06 -21.79
C ARG A 173 -22.12 -17.11 -20.35
N ALA A 174 -22.40 -18.19 -19.62
CA ALA A 174 -21.93 -18.39 -18.25
C ALA A 174 -20.40 -18.53 -18.16
N LEU A 175 -19.77 -19.23 -19.12
CA LEU A 175 -18.32 -19.33 -19.19
C LEU A 175 -17.67 -17.94 -19.37
N ALA A 176 -18.24 -17.08 -20.20
CA ALA A 176 -17.76 -15.70 -20.38
C ALA A 176 -17.87 -14.83 -19.10
N LEU A 177 -18.76 -15.21 -18.18
CA LEU A 177 -18.92 -14.54 -16.89
C LEU A 177 -17.90 -14.99 -15.83
N SER A 178 -17.13 -16.05 -16.07
CA SER A 178 -16.06 -16.48 -15.16
C SER A 178 -14.92 -15.46 -15.06
N GLN A 179 -14.27 -15.45 -13.89
CA GLN A 179 -13.19 -14.50 -13.60
C GLN A 179 -11.85 -15.02 -14.15
N PRO A 180 -11.29 -16.15 -13.69
CA PRO A 180 -10.23 -16.87 -14.40
C PRO A 180 -10.65 -17.29 -15.81
N ARG A 181 -9.70 -17.33 -16.75
CA ARG A 181 -9.97 -17.69 -18.15
C ARG A 181 -10.17 -19.18 -18.39
N GLU A 182 -9.51 -20.00 -17.58
CA GLU A 182 -9.62 -21.46 -17.59
C GLU A 182 -10.50 -21.92 -16.42
N VAL A 183 -11.55 -22.69 -16.72
CA VAL A 183 -12.64 -22.97 -15.79
C VAL A 183 -12.83 -24.49 -15.63
N PRO A 184 -12.65 -25.04 -14.41
CA PRO A 184 -12.93 -26.44 -14.13
C PRO A 184 -14.40 -26.81 -14.38
N MET A 185 -14.68 -28.07 -14.72
CA MET A 185 -16.04 -28.50 -15.12
C MET A 185 -17.10 -28.27 -14.02
N ARG A 186 -16.77 -28.55 -12.76
CA ARG A 186 -17.65 -28.29 -11.60
C ARG A 186 -17.93 -26.80 -11.43
N VAL A 187 -16.94 -25.95 -11.67
CA VAL A 187 -17.09 -24.48 -11.62
C VAL A 187 -17.96 -24.01 -12.79
N TRP A 188 -17.78 -24.56 -13.99
CA TRP A 188 -18.61 -24.22 -15.16
C TRP A 188 -20.08 -24.61 -14.95
N THR A 189 -20.32 -25.70 -14.24
CA THR A 189 -21.66 -26.12 -13.81
C THR A 189 -22.31 -25.06 -12.91
N GLU A 190 -21.58 -24.57 -11.90
CA GLU A 190 -22.08 -23.55 -10.97
C GLU A 190 -22.30 -22.20 -11.64
N LEU A 191 -21.41 -21.78 -12.55
CA LEU A 191 -21.60 -20.57 -13.36
C LEU A 191 -22.88 -20.66 -14.21
N THR A 192 -23.11 -21.82 -14.83
CA THR A 192 -24.28 -22.04 -15.68
C THR A 192 -25.56 -22.06 -14.84
N HIS A 193 -25.53 -22.69 -13.67
CA HIS A 193 -26.62 -22.67 -12.71
C HIS A 193 -26.90 -21.24 -12.22
N ALA A 194 -25.88 -20.45 -11.88
CA ALA A 194 -26.05 -19.08 -11.42
C ALA A 194 -26.71 -18.18 -12.47
N LEU A 195 -26.33 -18.34 -13.75
CA LEU A 195 -26.92 -17.57 -14.85
C LEU A 195 -28.34 -18.05 -15.19
N GLY A 196 -28.51 -19.36 -15.39
CA GLY A 196 -29.74 -19.99 -15.88
C GLY A 196 -30.80 -20.32 -14.82
N LYS A 197 -30.45 -20.29 -13.52
CA LYS A 197 -31.27 -20.68 -12.35
C LYS A 197 -31.70 -22.15 -12.28
N GLU A 198 -31.30 -22.98 -13.24
CA GLU A 198 -31.58 -24.41 -13.27
C GLU A 198 -30.28 -25.20 -13.13
N PRO A 199 -30.25 -26.27 -12.32
CA PRO A 199 -29.07 -27.13 -12.21
C PRO A 199 -28.74 -27.76 -13.56
N VAL A 200 -27.46 -27.77 -13.92
CA VAL A 200 -26.96 -28.36 -15.16
C VAL A 200 -26.06 -29.55 -14.83
N ALA A 201 -26.21 -30.67 -15.55
CA ALA A 201 -25.35 -31.82 -15.39
C ALA A 201 -24.07 -31.66 -16.25
N GLU A 202 -22.92 -32.13 -15.76
CA GLU A 202 -21.64 -32.05 -16.50
C GLU A 202 -21.72 -32.68 -17.90
N GLY A 203 -22.52 -33.73 -18.09
CA GLY A 203 -22.73 -34.35 -19.41
C GLY A 203 -23.32 -33.38 -20.46
N VAL A 204 -24.11 -32.39 -20.03
CA VAL A 204 -24.62 -31.33 -20.93
C VAL A 204 -23.48 -30.38 -21.33
N LEU A 205 -22.58 -30.06 -20.40
CA LEU A 205 -21.43 -29.20 -20.66
C LEU A 205 -20.40 -29.88 -21.56
N HIS A 206 -20.21 -31.18 -21.42
CA HIS A 206 -19.38 -31.97 -22.34
C HIS A 206 -19.94 -31.95 -23.78
N ALA A 207 -21.25 -32.10 -23.95
CA ALA A 207 -21.87 -31.98 -25.28
C ALA A 207 -21.67 -30.58 -25.87
N VAL A 208 -21.78 -29.52 -25.05
CA VAL A 208 -21.49 -28.15 -25.50
C VAL A 208 -20.01 -27.96 -25.88
N LEU A 209 -19.08 -28.56 -25.14
CA LEU A 209 -17.66 -28.52 -25.48
C LEU A 209 -17.37 -29.20 -26.83
N GLU A 210 -18.04 -30.32 -27.12
CA GLU A 210 -17.95 -31.01 -28.40
C GLU A 210 -18.59 -30.20 -29.55
N ASP A 211 -19.79 -29.66 -29.32
CA ASP A 211 -20.55 -28.90 -30.33
C ASP A 211 -19.89 -27.56 -30.71
N PHE A 212 -19.10 -26.97 -29.80
CA PHE A 212 -18.44 -25.67 -29.97
C PHE A 212 -16.90 -25.77 -29.92
N SER A 213 -16.33 -26.88 -30.41
CA SER A 213 -14.87 -27.11 -30.39
C SER A 213 -14.05 -26.08 -31.17
N ASP A 214 -14.67 -25.35 -32.12
CA ASP A 214 -14.01 -24.27 -32.86
C ASP A 214 -13.86 -22.99 -32.02
N HIS A 215 -14.59 -22.88 -30.91
CA HIS A 215 -14.62 -21.70 -30.03
C HIS A 215 -14.10 -21.97 -28.62
N LEU A 216 -14.07 -23.23 -28.20
CA LEU A 216 -13.66 -23.65 -26.87
C LEU A 216 -12.44 -24.58 -26.94
N MET A 217 -11.58 -24.48 -25.93
CA MET A 217 -10.44 -25.38 -25.77
C MET A 217 -10.51 -26.09 -24.42
N SER A 218 -10.12 -27.36 -24.40
CA SER A 218 -9.87 -28.09 -23.17
C SER A 218 -8.39 -27.96 -22.81
N GLY A 219 -8.12 -27.33 -21.66
CA GLY A 219 -6.80 -27.20 -21.06
C GLY A 219 -6.52 -28.24 -19.99
N THR A 220 -5.43 -28.02 -19.25
CA THR A 220 -4.98 -28.92 -18.16
C THR A 220 -5.81 -28.73 -16.90
N HIS A 221 -6.38 -27.54 -16.70
CA HIS A 221 -7.13 -27.16 -15.51
C HIS A 221 -8.60 -26.81 -15.80
N GLY A 222 -9.07 -26.95 -17.04
CA GLY A 222 -10.47 -26.70 -17.36
C GLY A 222 -10.73 -26.36 -18.82
N VAL A 223 -11.85 -25.68 -19.06
CA VAL A 223 -12.28 -25.20 -20.37
C VAL A 223 -12.02 -23.69 -20.47
N SER A 224 -11.57 -23.22 -21.62
CA SER A 224 -11.39 -21.80 -21.92
C SER A 224 -11.92 -21.47 -23.32
N PHE A 225 -12.03 -20.18 -23.64
CA PHE A 225 -12.26 -19.77 -25.02
C PHE A 225 -10.98 -19.94 -25.85
N ALA A 226 -11.13 -20.32 -27.12
CA ALA A 226 -10.03 -20.32 -28.09
C ALA A 226 -9.65 -18.87 -28.48
N ASP A 227 -10.65 -17.99 -28.56
CA ASP A 227 -10.49 -16.55 -28.72
C ASP A 227 -11.25 -15.82 -27.60
N GLU A 228 -10.49 -15.13 -26.73
CA GLU A 228 -11.07 -14.34 -25.64
C GLU A 228 -11.93 -13.16 -26.12
N GLY A 229 -11.85 -12.77 -27.40
CA GLY A 229 -12.74 -11.77 -27.99
C GLY A 229 -14.21 -12.18 -27.95
N LEU A 230 -14.50 -13.48 -28.12
CA LEU A 230 -15.86 -14.00 -27.97
C LEU A 230 -16.34 -13.89 -26.51
N ALA A 231 -15.46 -14.16 -25.54
CA ALA A 231 -15.81 -14.01 -24.12
C ALA A 231 -16.16 -12.55 -23.78
N GLU A 232 -15.40 -11.60 -24.32
CA GLU A 232 -15.64 -10.16 -24.14
C GLU A 232 -16.97 -9.72 -24.78
N GLU A 233 -17.28 -10.18 -25.99
CA GLU A 233 -18.56 -9.92 -26.66
C GLU A 233 -19.74 -10.44 -25.83
N LEU A 234 -19.65 -11.69 -25.38
CA LEU A 234 -20.69 -12.31 -24.54
C LEU A 234 -20.85 -11.56 -23.21
N ARG A 235 -19.76 -11.14 -22.58
CA ARG A 235 -19.79 -10.37 -21.32
C ARG A 235 -20.39 -8.98 -21.52
N ARG A 236 -20.07 -8.28 -22.62
CA ARG A 236 -20.69 -6.99 -23.00
C ARG A 236 -22.19 -7.11 -23.25
N SER A 237 -22.65 -8.26 -23.75
CA SER A 237 -24.08 -8.53 -23.97
C SER A 237 -24.86 -8.88 -22.69
N ALA A 238 -24.16 -9.21 -21.58
CA ALA A 238 -24.79 -9.54 -20.31
C ALA A 238 -25.25 -8.29 -19.56
N THR A 239 -26.39 -8.39 -18.92
CA THR A 239 -26.92 -7.31 -18.06
C THR A 239 -26.17 -7.23 -16.74
N ALA A 240 -26.13 -6.04 -16.12
CA ALA A 240 -25.53 -5.86 -14.79
C ALA A 240 -26.14 -6.81 -13.73
N ASP A 241 -27.46 -7.07 -13.81
CA ASP A 241 -28.15 -8.00 -12.91
C ASP A 241 -27.72 -9.46 -13.10
N GLU A 242 -27.41 -9.88 -14.33
CA GLU A 242 -26.87 -11.22 -14.61
C GLU A 242 -25.45 -11.35 -14.06
N ILE A 243 -24.60 -10.34 -14.30
CA ILE A 243 -23.21 -10.31 -13.82
C ILE A 243 -23.19 -10.37 -12.28
N ASN A 244 -23.89 -9.46 -11.61
CA ASN A 244 -23.96 -9.41 -10.15
C ASN A 244 -24.51 -10.71 -9.54
N ARG A 245 -25.52 -11.33 -10.17
CA ARG A 245 -26.05 -12.63 -9.70
C ARG A 245 -25.00 -13.72 -9.77
N VAL A 246 -24.27 -13.82 -10.88
CA VAL A 246 -23.21 -14.83 -11.05
C VAL A 246 -22.09 -14.58 -10.06
N ASP A 247 -21.56 -13.36 -9.98
CA ASP A 247 -20.44 -13.02 -9.10
C ASP A 247 -20.78 -13.25 -7.61
N ARG A 248 -22.00 -12.91 -7.18
CA ARG A 248 -22.47 -13.20 -5.82
C ARG A 248 -22.58 -14.69 -5.55
N HIS A 249 -23.23 -15.45 -6.43
CA HIS A 249 -23.35 -16.91 -6.30
C HIS A 249 -21.97 -17.56 -6.20
N MET A 250 -21.05 -17.17 -7.08
CA MET A 250 -19.70 -17.75 -7.09
C MET A 250 -18.92 -17.38 -5.82
N THR A 251 -19.07 -16.16 -5.31
CA THR A 251 -18.44 -15.75 -4.04
C THR A 251 -18.94 -16.62 -2.88
N GLU A 252 -20.26 -16.78 -2.74
CA GLU A 252 -20.88 -17.60 -1.69
C GLU A 252 -20.49 -19.07 -1.82
N TRP A 253 -20.61 -19.63 -3.03
CA TRP A 253 -20.30 -21.03 -3.30
C TRP A 253 -18.83 -21.35 -3.04
N LEU A 254 -17.88 -20.62 -3.65
CA LEU A 254 -16.44 -20.84 -3.47
C LEU A 254 -16.01 -20.74 -2.01
N THR A 255 -16.58 -19.79 -1.26
CA THR A 255 -16.33 -19.66 0.18
C THR A 255 -16.84 -20.89 0.93
N SER A 256 -18.04 -21.38 0.61
CA SER A 256 -18.64 -22.56 1.27
C SER A 256 -17.88 -23.86 1.01
N VAL A 257 -17.32 -24.05 -0.20
CA VAL A 257 -16.55 -25.25 -0.56
C VAL A 257 -15.06 -25.11 -0.27
N SER A 258 -14.59 -23.95 0.19
CA SER A 258 -13.17 -23.68 0.47
C SER A 258 -12.46 -24.71 1.36
N PRO A 259 -13.10 -25.39 2.34
CA PRO A 259 -12.43 -26.45 3.11
C PRO A 259 -11.95 -27.62 2.25
N GLU A 260 -12.56 -27.86 1.08
CA GLU A 260 -12.16 -28.90 0.12
C GLU A 260 -10.80 -28.59 -0.55
N PHE A 261 -10.36 -27.33 -0.55
CA PHE A 261 -9.15 -26.88 -1.24
C PHE A 261 -7.96 -26.67 -0.31
N ARG A 262 -8.04 -27.08 0.97
CA ARG A 262 -6.94 -26.91 1.93
C ARG A 262 -5.67 -27.62 1.45
N HIS A 263 -4.58 -26.86 1.37
CA HIS A 263 -3.28 -27.38 0.94
C HIS A 263 -2.13 -26.58 1.57
N ALA A 264 -1.02 -27.25 1.89
CA ALA A 264 0.13 -26.65 2.58
C ALA A 264 0.78 -25.48 1.80
N GLU A 265 0.73 -25.54 0.47
CA GLU A 265 1.22 -24.49 -0.45
C GLU A 265 0.09 -23.53 -0.91
N GLY A 266 -1.07 -23.55 -0.25
CA GLY A 266 -2.25 -22.76 -0.60
C GLY A 266 -3.14 -23.35 -1.69
N TRP A 267 -4.34 -22.76 -1.86
CA TRP A 267 -5.40 -23.31 -2.72
C TRP A 267 -4.99 -23.53 -4.17
N ALA A 268 -4.10 -22.70 -4.72
CA ALA A 268 -3.63 -22.85 -6.10
C ALA A 268 -2.92 -24.19 -6.38
N ALA A 269 -2.40 -24.84 -5.35
CA ALA A 269 -1.75 -26.15 -5.43
C ALA A 269 -2.70 -27.33 -5.10
N ALA A 270 -3.94 -27.08 -4.67
CA ALA A 270 -4.89 -28.12 -4.27
C ALA A 270 -5.55 -28.86 -5.45
N GLY A 271 -5.53 -28.26 -6.64
CA GLY A 271 -6.17 -28.79 -7.85
C GLY A 271 -6.80 -27.70 -8.71
N PRO A 272 -7.49 -28.07 -9.80
CA PRO A 272 -8.13 -27.11 -10.71
C PRO A 272 -9.12 -26.16 -10.02
N GLU A 273 -9.99 -26.68 -9.14
CA GLU A 273 -10.98 -25.90 -8.41
C GLU A 273 -10.34 -24.97 -7.38
N GLY A 274 -9.34 -25.46 -6.63
CA GLY A 274 -8.56 -24.63 -5.71
C GLY A 274 -7.80 -23.51 -6.43
N ARG A 275 -7.26 -23.79 -7.62
CA ARG A 275 -6.65 -22.78 -8.50
C ARG A 275 -7.66 -21.74 -8.97
N TYR A 276 -8.85 -22.15 -9.37
CA TYR A 276 -9.91 -21.21 -9.72
C TYR A 276 -10.30 -20.34 -8.52
N ALA A 277 -10.45 -20.93 -7.33
CA ALA A 277 -10.77 -20.20 -6.10
C ALA A 277 -9.67 -19.17 -5.75
N ALA A 278 -8.40 -19.58 -5.77
CA ALA A 278 -7.25 -18.74 -5.45
C ALA A 278 -7.16 -17.50 -6.34
N TYR A 279 -7.43 -17.65 -7.65
CA TYR A 279 -7.33 -16.54 -8.62
C TYR A 279 -8.66 -15.80 -8.87
N GLY A 280 -9.80 -16.39 -8.52
CA GLY A 280 -11.11 -15.91 -8.91
C GLY A 280 -11.99 -15.38 -7.77
N LEU A 281 -11.86 -15.92 -6.56
CA LEU A 281 -12.77 -15.58 -5.45
C LEU A 281 -12.77 -14.07 -5.14
N ALA A 282 -11.58 -13.49 -4.97
CA ALA A 282 -11.44 -12.07 -4.67
C ALA A 282 -12.06 -11.19 -5.76
N MET A 283 -11.87 -11.54 -7.04
CA MET A 283 -12.44 -10.76 -8.15
C MET A 283 -13.96 -10.90 -8.24
N HIS A 284 -14.52 -12.10 -8.04
CA HIS A 284 -15.98 -12.28 -7.95
C HIS A 284 -16.55 -11.38 -6.84
N ALA A 285 -15.96 -11.40 -5.64
CA ALA A 285 -16.38 -10.56 -4.52
C ALA A 285 -16.25 -9.06 -4.83
N ALA A 286 -15.15 -8.63 -5.47
CA ALA A 286 -14.93 -7.25 -5.88
C ALA A 286 -15.98 -6.76 -6.89
N GLN A 287 -16.36 -7.57 -7.88
CA GLN A 287 -17.38 -7.21 -8.87
C GLN A 287 -18.76 -6.99 -8.23
N THR A 288 -19.15 -7.79 -7.23
CA THR A 288 -20.42 -7.56 -6.51
C THR A 288 -20.47 -6.22 -5.79
N THR A 289 -19.31 -5.74 -5.31
CA THR A 289 -19.18 -4.52 -4.53
C THR A 289 -19.38 -3.29 -5.40
N LEU A 290 -18.83 -3.30 -6.62
CA LEU A 290 -19.04 -2.25 -7.63
C LEU A 290 -20.52 -2.01 -7.98
N PHE A 291 -21.37 -3.02 -7.87
CA PHE A 291 -22.81 -2.89 -8.12
C PHE A 291 -23.63 -2.55 -6.87
N ALA A 292 -23.08 -2.73 -5.67
CA ALA A 292 -23.74 -2.47 -4.40
C ALA A 292 -23.54 -1.04 -3.89
N SER A 293 -22.39 -0.44 -4.17
CA SER A 293 -22.07 0.95 -3.81
C SER A 293 -22.58 1.92 -4.88
N GLY A 294 -23.44 2.87 -4.52
CA GLY A 294 -23.60 4.09 -5.32
C GLY A 294 -22.28 4.89 -5.35
N PRO A 295 -22.12 5.87 -6.25
CA PRO A 295 -20.87 6.63 -6.42
C PRO A 295 -20.43 7.48 -5.19
N ALA A 296 -21.10 7.35 -4.04
CA ALA A 296 -20.87 8.14 -2.83
C ALA A 296 -20.71 7.30 -1.54
N GLU A 297 -20.86 5.97 -1.58
CA GLU A 297 -20.65 5.12 -0.40
C GLU A 297 -19.39 4.28 -0.60
N GLU A 298 -18.34 4.59 0.18
CA GLU A 298 -17.14 3.76 0.26
C GLU A 298 -17.53 2.31 0.58
N PRO A 299 -16.92 1.30 -0.06
CA PRO A 299 -17.21 -0.09 0.23
C PRO A 299 -16.92 -0.43 1.69
N GLY A 300 -17.96 -0.48 2.50
CA GLY A 300 -17.87 -0.87 3.90
C GLY A 300 -17.74 -2.38 4.10
N PRO A 301 -17.53 -2.82 5.36
CA PRO A 301 -17.42 -4.23 5.74
C PRO A 301 -18.70 -5.05 5.46
N ALA A 302 -19.81 -4.40 5.13
CA ALA A 302 -21.08 -5.05 4.77
C ALA A 302 -21.10 -5.63 3.34
N THR A 303 -20.09 -5.32 2.52
CA THR A 303 -19.98 -5.83 1.15
C THR A 303 -19.30 -7.22 1.13
N PRO A 304 -19.57 -8.09 0.14
CA PRO A 304 -18.92 -9.40 0.05
C PRO A 304 -17.39 -9.32 0.01
N PHE A 305 -16.83 -8.30 -0.66
CA PHE A 305 -15.38 -8.06 -0.65
C PHE A 305 -14.89 -7.56 0.71
N GLY A 306 -15.62 -6.65 1.37
CA GLY A 306 -15.30 -6.20 2.72
C GLY A 306 -15.28 -7.34 3.74
N ALA A 307 -16.23 -8.29 3.66
CA ALA A 307 -16.25 -9.48 4.49
C ALA A 307 -15.05 -10.41 4.22
N LEU A 308 -14.69 -10.58 2.94
CA LEU A 308 -13.51 -11.34 2.54
C LEU A 308 -12.22 -10.73 3.11
N LEU A 309 -12.11 -9.40 3.14
CA LEU A 309 -10.94 -8.69 3.69
C LEU A 309 -10.72 -8.92 5.19
N GLN A 310 -11.72 -9.42 5.91
CA GLN A 310 -11.65 -9.76 7.34
C GLN A 310 -11.37 -11.25 7.59
N ASP A 311 -11.42 -12.10 6.56
CA ASP A 311 -11.19 -13.54 6.69
C ASP A 311 -9.73 -13.91 6.41
N GLY A 312 -8.90 -13.86 7.45
CA GLY A 312 -7.49 -14.24 7.36
C GLY A 312 -7.26 -15.69 6.89
N GLY A 313 -8.19 -16.60 7.17
CA GLY A 313 -8.08 -18.01 6.77
C GLY A 313 -8.21 -18.18 5.25
N VAL A 314 -9.13 -17.44 4.64
CA VAL A 314 -9.30 -17.40 3.19
C VAL A 314 -8.17 -16.61 2.52
N LEU A 315 -7.85 -15.41 3.03
CA LEU A 315 -6.86 -14.52 2.39
C LEU A 315 -5.44 -15.10 2.37
N ALA A 316 -5.07 -15.90 3.38
CA ALA A 316 -3.82 -16.66 3.39
C ALA A 316 -3.67 -17.60 2.20
N ASN A 317 -4.76 -17.93 1.49
CA ASN A 317 -4.78 -18.79 0.31
C ASN A 317 -4.93 -18.04 -1.03
N ILE A 318 -5.14 -16.72 -1.00
CA ILE A 318 -5.25 -15.87 -2.18
C ILE A 318 -3.87 -15.23 -2.46
N PRO A 319 -3.34 -15.31 -3.70
CA PRO A 319 -2.07 -14.69 -4.03
C PRO A 319 -2.10 -13.15 -3.90
N GLN A 320 -1.01 -12.55 -3.42
CA GLN A 320 -0.87 -11.11 -3.18
C GLN A 320 -1.35 -10.26 -4.36
N THR A 321 -0.85 -10.52 -5.57
CA THR A 321 -1.21 -9.76 -6.77
C THR A 321 -2.67 -9.91 -7.17
N THR A 322 -3.28 -11.06 -6.89
CA THR A 322 -4.71 -11.29 -7.14
C THR A 322 -5.57 -10.49 -6.15
N LEU A 323 -5.15 -10.44 -4.88
CA LEU A 323 -5.82 -9.63 -3.86
C LEU A 323 -5.74 -8.15 -4.20
N MET A 324 -4.56 -7.65 -4.56
CA MET A 324 -4.38 -6.24 -4.93
C MET A 324 -5.19 -5.87 -6.18
N ASP A 325 -5.23 -6.72 -7.21
CA ASP A 325 -6.00 -6.49 -8.43
C ASP A 325 -7.51 -6.38 -8.13
N ALA A 326 -8.04 -7.34 -7.38
CA ALA A 326 -9.43 -7.33 -6.96
C ALA A 326 -9.77 -6.10 -6.11
N ALA A 327 -8.90 -5.73 -5.17
CA ALA A 327 -9.09 -4.55 -4.33
C ALA A 327 -9.07 -3.25 -5.13
N ARG A 328 -8.14 -3.13 -6.10
CA ARG A 328 -8.11 -1.98 -7.02
C ARG A 328 -9.40 -1.86 -7.83
N CYS A 329 -10.01 -2.97 -8.22
CA CYS A 329 -11.33 -2.97 -8.85
C CYS A 329 -12.43 -2.54 -7.86
N ALA A 330 -12.48 -3.12 -6.66
CA ALA A 330 -13.55 -2.86 -5.68
C ALA A 330 -13.56 -1.41 -5.19
N PHE A 331 -12.38 -0.80 -5.00
CA PHE A 331 -12.20 0.53 -4.44
C PHE A 331 -11.82 1.59 -5.47
N LEU A 332 -11.92 1.29 -6.78
CA LEU A 332 -11.56 2.20 -7.88
C LEU A 332 -10.13 2.77 -7.81
N GLY A 333 -9.24 2.10 -7.06
CA GLY A 333 -7.83 2.45 -6.91
C GLY A 333 -7.45 3.20 -5.63
N ASP A 334 -8.40 3.49 -4.74
CA ASP A 334 -8.17 4.12 -3.42
C ASP A 334 -8.51 3.16 -2.27
N LEU A 335 -7.50 2.45 -1.78
CA LEU A 335 -7.71 1.32 -0.85
C LEU A 335 -7.63 1.76 0.62
N PRO A 336 -8.50 1.25 1.51
CA PRO A 336 -8.32 1.41 2.94
C PRO A 336 -7.03 0.73 3.45
N GLY A 337 -6.20 1.48 4.19
CA GLY A 337 -4.88 1.03 4.64
C GLY A 337 -4.91 -0.12 5.64
N GLY A 338 -5.82 -0.07 6.62
CA GLY A 338 -5.96 -1.07 7.69
C GLY A 338 -6.55 -2.43 7.26
N THR A 339 -6.45 -2.79 5.98
CA THR A 339 -6.97 -4.06 5.42
C THR A 339 -5.82 -4.91 4.89
N ALA A 340 -6.03 -6.22 4.74
CA ALA A 340 -5.04 -7.11 4.14
C ALA A 340 -4.64 -6.72 2.70
N ALA A 341 -5.53 -6.05 1.96
CA ALA A 341 -5.20 -5.52 0.64
C ALA A 341 -4.36 -4.23 0.72
N GLY A 342 -4.62 -3.37 1.70
CA GLY A 342 -3.76 -2.24 2.03
C GLY A 342 -2.36 -2.70 2.43
N ASP A 343 -2.28 -3.69 3.34
CA ASP A 343 -1.03 -4.35 3.75
C ASP A 343 -0.26 -4.90 2.52
N ALA A 344 -0.96 -5.55 1.59
CA ALA A 344 -0.36 -6.09 0.36
C ALA A 344 0.26 -5.01 -0.53
N VAL A 345 -0.41 -3.86 -0.69
CA VAL A 345 0.06 -2.74 -1.51
C VAL A 345 1.20 -1.98 -0.83
N HIS A 346 1.16 -1.81 0.48
CA HIS A 346 2.28 -1.22 1.23
C HIS A 346 3.53 -2.09 1.11
N LEU A 347 3.41 -3.40 1.36
CA LEU A 347 4.52 -4.36 1.16
C LEU A 347 5.05 -4.38 -0.28
N TRP A 348 4.17 -4.24 -1.27
CA TRP A 348 4.55 -4.14 -2.69
C TRP A 348 5.45 -2.92 -2.96
N SER A 349 5.16 -1.77 -2.37
CA SER A 349 6.01 -0.56 -2.50
C SER A 349 7.41 -0.77 -1.94
N TYR A 350 7.53 -1.59 -0.89
CA TYR A 350 8.82 -1.98 -0.31
C TYR A 350 9.55 -3.07 -1.11
N GLY A 351 8.97 -3.63 -2.17
CA GLY A 351 9.58 -4.72 -2.93
C GLY A 351 9.41 -6.10 -2.30
N VAL A 352 8.51 -6.23 -1.31
CA VAL A 352 8.11 -7.52 -0.74
C VAL A 352 7.08 -8.18 -1.67
N ILE A 353 7.59 -9.04 -2.55
CA ILE A 353 6.83 -9.76 -3.57
C ILE A 353 7.12 -11.26 -3.43
N PRO A 354 6.49 -11.95 -2.47
CA PRO A 354 6.79 -13.34 -2.20
C PRO A 354 6.51 -14.23 -3.41
N SER A 355 7.49 -15.02 -3.82
CA SER A 355 7.36 -15.96 -4.94
C SER A 355 6.49 -17.18 -4.60
N ARG A 356 6.24 -17.42 -3.31
CA ARG A 356 5.50 -18.57 -2.80
C ARG A 356 4.35 -18.15 -1.88
N GLN A 357 3.22 -18.85 -1.99
CA GLN A 357 2.03 -18.59 -1.19
C GLN A 357 2.28 -18.71 0.33
N PRO A 358 3.05 -19.69 0.85
CA PRO A 358 3.35 -19.75 2.28
C PRO A 358 4.09 -18.52 2.83
N GLU A 359 5.02 -17.97 2.07
CA GLU A 359 5.76 -16.77 2.47
C GLU A 359 4.84 -15.55 2.48
N TRP A 360 3.97 -15.40 1.48
CA TRP A 360 2.93 -14.37 1.49
C TRP A 360 1.99 -14.49 2.71
N ALA A 361 1.52 -15.70 3.04
CA ALA A 361 0.70 -15.91 4.22
C ALA A 361 1.44 -15.56 5.53
N ALA A 362 2.76 -15.78 5.59
CA ALA A 362 3.56 -15.40 6.74
C ALA A 362 3.71 -13.88 6.87
N TRP A 363 3.87 -13.16 5.75
CA TRP A 363 3.81 -11.69 5.74
C TRP A 363 2.45 -11.15 6.19
N LEU A 364 1.33 -11.74 5.73
CA LEU A 364 0.00 -11.40 6.24
C LEU A 364 -0.13 -11.60 7.76
N HIS A 365 0.45 -12.69 8.28
CA HIS A 365 0.49 -12.93 9.72
C HIS A 365 1.28 -11.84 10.46
N LEU A 366 2.44 -11.42 9.94
CA LEU A 366 3.24 -10.34 10.53
C LEU A 366 2.50 -9.00 10.52
N MET A 367 1.92 -8.62 9.38
CA MET A 367 1.18 -7.36 9.25
C MET A 367 0.00 -7.31 10.23
N ALA A 368 -0.76 -8.41 10.36
CA ALA A 368 -1.83 -8.50 11.33
C ALA A 368 -1.33 -8.38 12.78
N MET A 369 -0.21 -9.03 13.12
CA MET A 369 0.39 -8.94 14.45
C MET A 369 0.90 -7.54 14.77
N ALA A 370 1.49 -6.84 13.80
CA ALA A 370 1.93 -5.45 13.92
C ALA A 370 0.75 -4.49 14.15
N ARG A 371 -0.37 -4.71 13.47
CA ARG A 371 -1.64 -3.96 13.68
C ARG A 371 -2.41 -4.38 14.94
N SER A 372 -1.87 -5.28 15.75
CA SER A 372 -2.53 -5.90 16.91
C SER A 372 -3.81 -6.69 16.61
N ASP A 373 -4.01 -7.11 15.36
CA ASP A 373 -5.12 -7.98 14.95
C ASP A 373 -4.80 -9.46 15.17
N ARG A 374 -4.87 -9.85 16.44
CA ARG A 374 -4.59 -11.24 16.87
C ARG A 374 -5.60 -12.23 16.30
N SER A 375 -6.83 -11.78 16.04
CA SER A 375 -7.90 -12.64 15.51
C SER A 375 -7.63 -13.04 14.06
N PHE A 376 -7.24 -12.08 13.24
CA PHE A 376 -6.86 -12.29 11.86
C PHE A 376 -5.57 -13.10 11.77
N ALA A 377 -4.55 -12.77 12.58
CA ALA A 377 -3.31 -13.53 12.64
C ALA A 377 -3.54 -15.02 12.99
N ALA A 378 -4.40 -15.31 13.96
CA ALA A 378 -4.79 -16.67 14.29
C ALA A 378 -5.49 -17.38 13.12
N ALA A 379 -6.41 -16.70 12.43
CA ALA A 379 -7.10 -17.25 11.25
C ALA A 379 -6.11 -17.57 10.11
N VAL A 380 -5.12 -16.70 9.86
CA VAL A 380 -4.03 -16.96 8.90
C VAL A 380 -3.23 -18.20 9.30
N ALA A 381 -2.87 -18.31 10.58
CA ALA A 381 -2.13 -19.46 11.11
C ALA A 381 -2.90 -20.80 11.00
N ASP A 382 -4.24 -20.75 11.03
CA ASP A 382 -5.14 -21.92 10.95
C ASP A 382 -5.69 -22.18 9.52
N SER A 383 -5.26 -21.40 8.54
CA SER A 383 -5.69 -21.44 7.13
C SER A 383 -5.42 -22.77 6.43
N GLY A 384 -4.50 -23.58 6.97
CA GLY A 384 -4.01 -24.81 6.35
C GLY A 384 -2.76 -24.63 5.48
N VAL A 385 -2.32 -23.39 5.26
CA VAL A 385 -1.04 -23.08 4.62
C VAL A 385 0.10 -23.32 5.63
N ARG A 386 1.18 -23.97 5.19
CA ARG A 386 2.34 -24.24 6.04
C ARG A 386 3.24 -23.02 6.08
N LEU A 387 2.99 -22.11 7.03
CA LEU A 387 3.80 -20.92 7.19
C LEU A 387 5.28 -21.28 7.44
N PRO A 388 6.23 -20.70 6.65
CA PRO A 388 7.66 -20.93 6.85
C PRO A 388 8.16 -20.35 8.18
N TRP A 389 7.45 -19.38 8.73
CA TRP A 389 7.68 -18.77 10.03
C TRP A 389 6.39 -18.15 10.54
N LYS A 390 6.27 -17.97 11.85
CA LYS A 390 5.16 -17.26 12.50
C LYS A 390 5.72 -16.12 13.34
N THR A 391 5.05 -14.99 13.36
CA THR A 391 5.43 -13.90 14.26
C THR A 391 5.11 -14.30 15.69
N ALA A 392 6.08 -14.23 16.60
CA ALA A 392 5.86 -14.48 18.03
C ALA A 392 5.35 -13.21 18.72
N TRP A 393 6.05 -12.10 18.52
CA TRP A 393 5.72 -10.76 19.00
C TRP A 393 6.20 -9.71 18.00
N SER A 394 5.62 -8.51 18.06
CA SER A 394 5.94 -7.41 17.17
C SER A 394 5.88 -6.07 17.91
N HIS A 395 6.99 -5.34 17.86
CA HIS A 395 7.14 -3.93 18.22
C HIS A 395 7.64 -3.19 16.98
N TRP A 396 6.89 -3.36 15.89
CA TRP A 396 7.28 -2.93 14.57
C TRP A 396 6.13 -2.17 13.92
N ARG A 397 6.43 -0.98 13.39
CA ARG A 397 5.56 -0.20 12.52
C ARG A 397 5.46 -0.94 11.19
N PRO A 398 4.27 -1.42 10.81
CA PRO A 398 4.09 -1.98 9.48
C PRO A 398 4.22 -0.87 8.42
N PRO A 399 4.68 -1.17 7.19
CA PRO A 399 4.58 -0.26 6.05
C PRO A 399 3.23 0.44 5.95
N GLY A 400 3.25 1.77 5.76
CA GLY A 400 2.06 2.60 5.76
C GLY A 400 1.48 2.91 7.15
N GLY A 401 2.12 2.43 8.22
CA GLY A 401 1.69 2.60 9.61
C GLY A 401 1.74 4.07 10.03
N TYR A 402 0.59 4.62 10.40
CA TYR A 402 0.40 6.01 10.78
C TYR A 402 -0.48 6.11 12.04
N HIS A 403 0.18 6.03 13.19
CA HIS A 403 -0.45 6.12 14.50
C HIS A 403 0.66 6.34 15.54
N TRP A 404 0.40 7.09 16.61
CA TRP A 404 1.43 7.37 17.63
C TRP A 404 2.02 6.10 18.27
N ARG A 405 1.23 5.02 18.39
CA ARG A 405 1.69 3.70 18.87
C ARG A 405 2.81 3.08 18.00
N TYR A 406 3.02 3.57 16.80
CA TYR A 406 4.08 3.11 15.91
C TYR A 406 5.37 3.95 16.00
N LEU A 407 5.40 4.99 16.83
CA LEU A 407 6.60 5.81 17.05
C LEU A 407 7.65 5.07 17.89
N GLU A 408 7.21 4.21 18.80
CA GLU A 408 8.09 3.37 19.60
C GLU A 408 8.02 1.92 19.10
N PRO A 409 9.17 1.22 18.97
CA PRO A 409 10.49 1.60 19.47
C PRO A 409 11.23 2.62 18.57
N GLY A 410 10.74 2.86 17.35
CA GLY A 410 11.47 3.60 16.31
C GLY A 410 12.38 2.68 15.49
N PRO A 411 13.13 3.21 14.51
CA PRO A 411 14.07 2.44 13.69
C PRO A 411 15.12 1.72 14.53
N VAL A 412 15.29 0.42 14.29
CA VAL A 412 16.32 -0.40 14.95
C VAL A 412 17.28 -0.91 13.90
N ASP A 413 18.44 -0.27 13.80
CA ASP A 413 19.46 -0.56 12.78
C ASP A 413 20.37 -1.73 13.16
N GLY A 414 20.36 -2.11 14.45
CA GLY A 414 21.25 -3.12 14.98
C GLY A 414 20.62 -3.94 16.10
N LEU A 415 21.07 -5.19 16.22
CA LEU A 415 20.65 -6.11 17.27
C LEU A 415 21.87 -6.77 17.89
N THR A 416 21.95 -6.72 19.22
CA THR A 416 23.02 -7.38 19.98
C THR A 416 22.43 -8.31 21.04
N ALA A 417 22.98 -9.52 21.10
CA ALA A 417 22.55 -10.53 22.06
C ALA A 417 23.06 -10.18 23.47
N VAL A 418 22.17 -10.09 24.47
CA VAL A 418 22.51 -9.79 25.87
C VAL A 418 21.69 -10.62 26.86
N CYS A 419 22.07 -10.63 28.14
CA CYS A 419 21.29 -11.22 29.22
C CYS A 419 20.92 -10.13 30.23
N TRP A 420 19.64 -10.03 30.58
CA TRP A 420 19.13 -9.10 31.59
C TRP A 420 18.70 -9.88 32.84
N GLN A 421 19.40 -9.69 33.95
CA GLN A 421 19.18 -10.42 35.20
C GLN A 421 19.13 -11.95 34.99
N GLY A 422 20.02 -12.45 34.13
CA GLY A 422 20.11 -13.87 33.74
C GLY A 422 19.04 -14.34 32.74
N ARG A 423 18.11 -13.48 32.31
CA ARG A 423 17.12 -13.78 31.26
C ARG A 423 17.69 -13.46 29.88
N ALA A 424 17.34 -14.28 28.89
CA ALA A 424 17.70 -14.04 27.51
C ALA A 424 17.03 -12.76 26.96
N ALA A 425 17.84 -11.82 26.49
CA ALA A 425 17.40 -10.53 26.03
C ALA A 425 18.11 -10.12 24.71
N VAL A 426 17.60 -9.07 24.10
CA VAL A 426 18.17 -8.42 22.92
C VAL A 426 18.29 -6.93 23.20
N ALA A 427 19.44 -6.36 22.84
CA ALA A 427 19.62 -4.93 22.75
C ALA A 427 19.21 -4.49 21.34
N GLY A 428 18.19 -3.63 21.23
CA GLY A 428 17.86 -2.90 20.01
C GLY A 428 18.70 -1.63 19.93
N LEU A 429 19.46 -1.47 18.86
CA LEU A 429 20.40 -0.37 18.66
C LEU A 429 19.85 0.63 17.65
N HIS A 430 19.93 1.91 18.02
CA HIS A 430 19.45 3.05 17.24
C HIS A 430 20.67 3.89 16.87
N THR A 431 21.41 3.45 15.86
CA THR A 431 22.78 3.92 15.58
C THR A 431 22.86 5.43 15.35
N TRP A 432 21.84 6.02 14.70
CA TRP A 432 21.75 7.47 14.46
C TRP A 432 21.65 8.33 15.72
N THR A 433 21.13 7.76 16.81
CA THR A 433 20.90 8.47 18.07
C THR A 433 21.74 7.94 19.22
N SER A 434 22.65 7.00 18.93
CA SER A 434 23.48 6.28 19.91
C SER A 434 22.67 5.82 21.12
N ARG A 435 21.48 5.27 20.83
CA ARG A 435 20.49 4.83 21.81
C ARG A 435 20.36 3.32 21.79
N ALA A 436 20.20 2.72 22.96
CA ALA A 436 19.89 1.30 23.10
C ALA A 436 18.70 1.05 24.03
N ASP A 437 17.86 0.07 23.70
CA ASP A 437 16.83 -0.49 24.58
C ASP A 437 16.94 -2.01 24.71
N ILE A 438 16.67 -2.53 25.90
CA ILE A 438 16.80 -3.95 26.23
C ILE A 438 15.41 -4.58 26.28
N ARG A 439 15.21 -5.65 25.51
CA ARG A 439 13.96 -6.37 25.42
C ARG A 439 14.12 -7.86 25.68
N ASP A 440 13.09 -8.45 26.28
CA ASP A 440 13.03 -9.90 26.46
C ASP A 440 12.93 -10.59 25.10
N ALA A 441 13.84 -11.53 24.83
CA ALA A 441 13.93 -12.17 23.53
C ALA A 441 12.67 -12.97 23.17
N VAL A 442 11.99 -13.54 24.18
CA VAL A 442 10.86 -14.48 23.98
C VAL A 442 9.52 -13.75 23.89
N THR A 443 9.36 -12.66 24.64
CA THR A 443 8.08 -11.95 24.79
C THR A 443 8.05 -10.57 24.14
N GLY A 444 9.21 -9.97 23.85
CA GLY A 444 9.35 -8.60 23.37
C GLY A 444 9.18 -7.53 24.45
N GLU A 445 8.92 -7.93 25.71
CA GLU A 445 8.75 -7.02 26.85
C GLU A 445 9.97 -6.10 26.99
N HIS A 446 9.72 -4.80 27.15
CA HIS A 446 10.78 -3.83 27.42
C HIS A 446 11.29 -3.97 28.86
N LEU A 447 12.57 -4.33 29.00
CA LEU A 447 13.20 -4.65 30.28
C LEU A 447 13.98 -3.47 30.86
N ALA A 448 14.70 -2.72 30.02
CA ALA A 448 15.54 -1.60 30.45
C ALA A 448 15.86 -0.64 29.30
N GLY A 449 16.34 0.56 29.64
CA GLY A 449 16.56 1.66 28.70
C GLY A 449 15.35 2.60 28.58
N PRO A 450 15.32 3.48 27.57
CA PRO A 450 16.42 3.73 26.62
C PRO A 450 17.62 4.38 27.33
N TRP A 451 18.83 4.01 26.91
CA TRP A 451 20.08 4.66 27.35
C TRP A 451 20.74 5.37 26.18
N HIS A 452 21.44 6.47 26.47
CA HIS A 452 22.19 7.27 25.50
C HIS A 452 23.65 7.30 25.91
N GLU A 453 24.54 6.85 25.03
CA GLU A 453 26.00 6.78 25.24
C GLU A 453 26.43 5.84 26.40
N GLU A 454 26.07 6.18 27.65
CA GLU A 454 26.44 5.44 28.87
C GLU A 454 25.29 4.58 29.41
N ILE A 455 25.62 3.37 29.86
CA ILE A 455 24.69 2.52 30.63
C ILE A 455 24.83 2.91 32.11
N PRO A 456 23.73 3.22 32.82
CA PRO A 456 23.82 3.58 34.23
C PRO A 456 24.51 2.49 35.07
N GLU A 457 25.46 2.88 35.93
CA GLU A 457 26.23 1.95 36.78
C GLU A 457 25.35 0.97 37.58
N ALA A 458 24.14 1.41 37.96
CA ALA A 458 23.16 0.58 38.66
C ALA A 458 22.68 -0.65 37.86
N HIS A 459 22.89 -0.66 36.53
CA HIS A 459 22.48 -1.71 35.62
C HIS A 459 23.65 -2.59 35.12
N HIS A 460 24.91 -2.24 35.43
CA HIS A 460 26.09 -3.01 34.98
C HIS A 460 26.12 -4.45 35.52
N ALA A 461 25.59 -4.68 36.73
CA ALA A 461 25.50 -6.03 37.30
C ALA A 461 24.33 -6.84 36.72
N ASP A 462 23.31 -6.16 36.19
CA ASP A 462 22.10 -6.78 35.64
C ASP A 462 22.27 -7.13 34.16
N LEU A 463 23.11 -6.40 33.41
CA LEU A 463 23.34 -6.59 31.99
C LEU A 463 24.65 -7.35 31.73
N THR A 464 24.56 -8.49 31.06
CA THR A 464 25.72 -9.38 30.82
C THR A 464 25.73 -9.89 29.38
N TRP A 465 26.91 -10.29 28.90
CA TRP A 465 27.04 -10.96 27.61
C TRP A 465 26.49 -12.40 27.65
N PRO A 466 25.90 -12.91 26.56
CA PRO A 466 25.53 -14.31 26.45
C PRO A 466 26.79 -15.18 26.45
N GLN A 467 26.75 -16.32 27.12
CA GLN A 467 27.87 -17.25 27.19
C GLN A 467 27.85 -18.21 26.01
N THR A 468 28.92 -18.22 25.21
CA THR A 468 29.10 -19.08 24.04
C THR A 468 30.32 -19.97 24.24
N ASP A 469 30.20 -21.27 23.95
CA ASP A 469 31.35 -22.19 23.91
C ASP A 469 32.19 -22.02 22.63
N GLU A 470 33.38 -22.64 22.56
CA GLU A 470 34.30 -22.59 21.40
C GLU A 470 33.67 -23.14 20.08
N ALA A 471 32.46 -23.71 20.14
CA ALA A 471 31.68 -24.20 19.01
C ALA A 471 30.44 -23.34 18.69
N GLY A 472 30.18 -22.25 19.43
CA GLY A 472 29.07 -21.32 19.22
C GLY A 472 27.73 -21.75 19.82
N ALA A 473 27.69 -22.75 20.70
CA ALA A 473 26.51 -23.17 21.45
C ALA A 473 26.47 -22.54 22.86
N GLU A 474 25.26 -22.27 23.35
CA GLU A 474 25.03 -21.67 24.67
C GLU A 474 25.37 -22.67 25.80
N THR A 475 26.30 -22.32 26.71
CA THR A 475 26.69 -23.15 27.88
C THR A 475 26.73 -22.37 29.19
N GLU A 476 26.59 -23.06 30.33
CA GLU A 476 26.67 -22.48 31.67
C GLU A 476 28.12 -22.12 32.08
N ALA A 477 28.32 -20.83 32.41
CA ALA A 477 29.30 -20.17 33.28
C ALA A 477 30.82 -20.44 33.10
N GLU A 478 31.50 -19.56 32.33
CA GLU A 478 32.87 -19.11 32.68
C GLU A 478 32.86 -17.61 33.05
N GLU A 479 33.46 -17.30 34.20
CA GLU A 479 33.27 -16.10 35.05
C GLU A 479 33.99 -14.80 34.61
N ASP A 480 34.53 -14.66 33.38
CA ASP A 480 35.57 -13.64 33.13
C ASP A 480 35.35 -12.66 31.94
N ARG A 481 34.10 -12.40 31.54
CA ARG A 481 33.77 -11.24 30.68
C ARG A 481 32.93 -10.24 31.46
N SER A 482 33.49 -9.06 31.72
CA SER A 482 32.71 -7.90 32.18
C SER A 482 31.59 -7.61 31.17
N GLY A 483 30.38 -7.30 31.66
CA GLY A 483 29.25 -6.89 30.83
C GLY A 483 29.51 -5.57 30.11
N PRO A 484 28.64 -5.17 29.16
CA PRO A 484 28.75 -3.88 28.50
C PRO A 484 28.54 -2.73 29.50
N GLU A 485 29.38 -1.70 29.42
CA GLU A 485 29.30 -0.49 30.26
C GLU A 485 28.74 0.70 29.45
N THR A 486 28.82 0.64 28.13
CA THR A 486 28.41 1.69 27.19
C THR A 486 27.52 1.16 26.07
N VAL A 487 26.83 2.07 25.37
CA VAL A 487 26.10 1.72 24.13
C VAL A 487 27.06 1.34 23.01
N GLU A 488 28.24 1.97 22.95
CA GLU A 488 29.31 1.64 21.98
C GLU A 488 29.76 0.17 22.12
N ASP A 489 29.87 -0.35 23.34
CA ASP A 489 30.18 -1.77 23.57
C ASP A 489 29.15 -2.71 22.90
N LEU A 490 27.87 -2.31 22.88
CA LEU A 490 26.79 -3.09 22.26
C LEU A 490 26.85 -3.00 20.73
N GLU A 491 27.17 -1.82 20.19
CA GLU A 491 27.36 -1.58 18.76
C GLU A 491 28.55 -2.37 18.22
N ASP A 492 29.68 -2.37 18.93
CA ASP A 492 30.88 -3.14 18.60
C ASP A 492 30.66 -4.67 18.63
N ALA A 493 29.68 -5.13 19.42
CA ALA A 493 29.32 -6.54 19.52
C ALA A 493 28.26 -6.98 18.50
N MET A 494 27.79 -6.08 17.64
CA MET A 494 26.82 -6.37 16.59
C MET A 494 27.41 -7.35 15.55
N SER A 495 26.54 -8.16 14.94
CA SER A 495 26.92 -9.08 13.88
C SER A 495 27.26 -8.34 12.58
N ASP A 496 28.34 -8.75 11.89
CA ASP A 496 28.69 -8.30 10.54
C ASP A 496 27.86 -8.98 9.42
N ALA A 497 26.81 -9.72 9.78
CA ALA A 497 25.95 -10.39 8.80
C ALA A 497 25.22 -9.37 7.91
N GLU A 498 24.93 -9.77 6.67
CA GLU A 498 24.15 -8.93 5.76
C GLU A 498 22.70 -8.76 6.23
N ALA A 499 22.17 -7.56 6.02
CA ALA A 499 20.77 -7.24 6.25
C ALA A 499 19.86 -8.11 5.36
N LEU A 500 18.66 -8.41 5.83
CA LEU A 500 17.70 -9.19 5.04
C LEU A 500 16.94 -8.33 4.03
N HIS A 501 16.85 -7.02 4.27
CA HIS A 501 16.18 -6.07 3.40
C HIS A 501 16.65 -4.64 3.70
N ASP A 502 17.34 -3.99 2.76
CA ASP A 502 18.04 -2.71 3.02
C ASP A 502 17.15 -1.58 3.58
N THR A 503 15.90 -1.47 3.13
CA THR A 503 14.98 -0.41 3.62
C THR A 503 14.08 -0.84 4.77
N LEU A 504 13.60 -2.09 4.78
CA LEU A 504 12.60 -2.55 5.74
C LEU A 504 13.22 -3.23 6.97
N LEU A 505 14.32 -3.97 6.77
CA LEU A 505 14.98 -4.85 7.74
C LEU A 505 16.50 -4.68 7.63
N ALA A 506 16.94 -3.45 7.87
CA ALA A 506 18.33 -3.02 7.70
C ALA A 506 19.29 -3.64 8.75
N GLY A 507 18.76 -4.18 9.85
CA GLY A 507 19.57 -4.84 10.87
C GLY A 507 19.86 -6.32 10.54
N PRO A 508 21.05 -6.83 10.89
CA PRO A 508 21.36 -8.25 10.74
C PRO A 508 20.42 -9.12 11.59
N PRO A 509 19.99 -10.29 11.09
CA PRO A 509 19.11 -11.17 11.84
C PRO A 509 19.83 -11.77 13.06
N LEU A 510 19.17 -11.76 14.22
CA LEU A 510 19.69 -12.36 15.44
C LEU A 510 18.94 -13.64 15.81
N SER A 511 19.65 -14.76 15.87
CA SER A 511 19.09 -16.03 16.37
C SER A 511 19.22 -16.10 17.89
N ARG A 512 18.11 -16.30 18.60
CA ARG A 512 18.11 -16.44 20.07
C ARG A 512 16.94 -17.26 20.57
N ASN A 513 17.18 -18.20 21.50
CA ASN A 513 16.13 -19.05 22.10
C ASN A 513 15.24 -19.79 21.07
N GLY A 514 15.78 -20.15 19.90
CA GLY A 514 15.02 -20.78 18.82
C GLY A 514 14.09 -19.84 18.04
N GLN A 515 14.24 -18.53 18.23
CA GLN A 515 13.57 -17.47 17.47
C GLN A 515 14.59 -16.70 16.63
N ILE A 516 14.11 -16.08 15.56
CA ILE A 516 14.85 -15.09 14.78
C ILE A 516 14.28 -13.72 15.08
N ILE A 517 15.09 -12.83 15.64
CA ILE A 517 14.74 -11.44 15.92
C ILE A 517 15.26 -10.57 14.77
N LEU A 518 14.40 -9.72 14.25
CA LEU A 518 14.68 -8.83 13.12
C LEU A 518 14.44 -7.38 13.52
N GLY A 519 15.31 -6.48 13.06
CA GLY A 519 15.24 -5.04 13.25
C GLY A 519 15.29 -4.29 11.92
N GLY A 520 14.65 -3.13 11.85
CA GLY A 520 14.75 -2.22 10.72
C GLY A 520 14.00 -0.92 10.94
N SER A 521 13.64 -0.23 9.85
CA SER A 521 13.02 1.11 9.86
C SER A 521 11.73 1.20 10.67
N GLY A 522 10.99 0.10 10.79
CA GLY A 522 9.77 0.06 11.60
C GLY A 522 9.99 -0.29 13.07
N GLY A 523 11.19 -0.69 13.50
CA GLY A 523 11.44 -1.28 14.82
C GLY A 523 11.81 -2.75 14.76
N LEU A 524 11.33 -3.55 15.72
CA LEU A 524 11.76 -4.95 15.84
C LEU A 524 10.62 -5.94 16.09
N PHE A 525 10.82 -7.18 15.65
CA PHE A 525 9.88 -8.29 15.87
C PHE A 525 10.62 -9.63 15.91
N ALA A 526 9.96 -10.67 16.46
CA ALA A 526 10.50 -12.02 16.49
C ALA A 526 9.66 -13.01 15.68
N LEU A 527 10.36 -13.97 15.08
CA LEU A 527 9.83 -15.06 14.28
C LEU A 527 10.10 -16.40 14.97
N ASP A 528 9.04 -17.18 15.16
CA ASP A 528 9.10 -18.60 15.45
C ASP A 528 9.29 -19.39 14.15
N ILE A 529 10.41 -20.10 14.06
CA ILE A 529 10.69 -21.00 12.94
C ILE A 529 10.17 -22.41 13.29
N PRO A 530 9.47 -23.11 12.38
CA PRO A 530 9.09 -24.50 12.58
C PRO A 530 10.31 -25.36 12.92
N LYS A 531 10.18 -26.28 13.90
CA LYS A 531 11.30 -27.10 14.40
C LYS A 531 12.00 -27.96 13.35
N ASP A 532 11.36 -28.20 12.21
CA ASP A 532 11.86 -29.00 11.10
C ASP A 532 12.30 -28.16 9.90
N ALA A 533 12.43 -26.84 10.08
CA ALA A 533 12.86 -25.89 9.07
C ALA A 533 14.04 -25.05 9.55
N GLU A 534 14.85 -24.58 8.60
CA GLU A 534 15.86 -23.55 8.81
C GLU A 534 15.37 -22.23 8.21
N PHE A 535 15.75 -21.11 8.83
CA PHE A 535 15.44 -19.80 8.29
C PHE A 535 16.40 -19.47 7.14
N SER A 536 15.87 -19.40 5.92
CA SER A 536 16.64 -19.13 4.71
C SER A 536 16.51 -17.68 4.21
N GLY A 537 16.06 -16.75 5.06
CA GLY A 537 15.72 -15.38 4.67
C GLY A 537 14.41 -15.28 3.90
N PHE A 538 14.20 -14.11 3.26
CA PHE A 538 13.05 -13.82 2.42
C PHE A 538 13.42 -13.98 0.94
N HIS A 539 12.50 -14.46 0.11
CA HIS A 539 12.75 -14.70 -1.32
C HIS A 539 12.21 -13.56 -2.19
N SER A 540 12.06 -12.37 -1.61
CA SER A 540 11.57 -11.18 -2.31
C SER A 540 12.73 -10.41 -2.96
N PRO A 541 12.49 -9.67 -4.06
CA PRO A 541 13.54 -8.91 -4.75
C PRO A 541 14.16 -7.77 -3.92
N ASN A 542 13.51 -7.37 -2.81
CA ASN A 542 13.92 -6.27 -1.92
C ASN A 542 14.09 -4.91 -2.63
N VAL A 543 13.41 -4.72 -3.77
CA VAL A 543 13.47 -3.51 -4.59
C VAL A 543 12.09 -3.23 -5.19
N GLU A 544 11.76 -1.94 -5.36
CA GLU A 544 10.49 -1.49 -5.95
C GLU A 544 10.14 -2.26 -7.26
N PRO A 545 8.87 -2.63 -7.43
CA PRO A 545 8.26 -3.04 -8.68
C PRO A 545 8.58 -2.13 -9.88
N PHE A 546 8.86 -2.69 -11.06
CA PHE A 546 9.21 -1.92 -12.26
C PHE A 546 7.99 -1.14 -12.72
N SER A 547 6.83 -1.81 -12.66
CA SER A 547 5.51 -1.22 -12.90
C SER A 547 5.11 -0.15 -11.88
N GLY A 548 5.87 -0.02 -10.79
CA GLY A 548 5.69 0.97 -9.74
C GLY A 548 4.55 0.67 -8.79
N ARG A 549 4.07 1.72 -8.13
CA ARG A 549 2.99 1.65 -7.15
C ARG A 549 1.73 1.00 -7.75
N TYR A 550 1.20 0.01 -7.03
CA TYR A 550 0.06 -0.76 -7.48
C TYR A 550 -1.27 0.03 -7.42
N ALA A 551 -1.51 0.68 -6.29
CA ALA A 551 -2.68 1.52 -6.04
C ALA A 551 -2.36 2.60 -4.99
N PHE A 552 -3.24 3.59 -4.86
CA PHE A 552 -3.20 4.49 -3.72
C PHE A 552 -3.82 3.76 -2.51
N THR A 553 -3.25 3.99 -1.34
CA THR A 553 -3.66 3.37 -0.09
C THR A 553 -3.73 4.43 0.98
N ALA A 554 -4.80 4.44 1.77
CA ALA A 554 -4.84 5.20 3.01
C ALA A 554 -3.84 4.62 4.03
N ALA A 555 -3.66 5.33 5.13
CA ALA A 555 -2.74 4.93 6.16
C ALA A 555 -3.24 3.73 6.98
N THR A 556 -2.30 2.98 7.54
CA THR A 556 -2.53 1.81 8.37
C THR A 556 -2.57 2.20 9.84
N VAL A 557 -3.62 1.81 10.56
CA VAL A 557 -3.78 2.05 12.01
C VAL A 557 -3.95 0.73 12.76
N PRO A 558 -3.65 0.68 14.07
CA PRO A 558 -3.97 -0.48 14.90
C PRO A 558 -5.48 -0.79 14.87
N VAL A 559 -5.84 -2.07 14.90
CA VAL A 559 -7.25 -2.50 14.75
C VAL A 559 -8.15 -2.03 15.90
N ASP A 560 -7.57 -1.82 17.08
CA ASP A 560 -8.22 -1.36 18.30
C ASP A 560 -8.04 0.15 18.54
N ALA A 561 -7.48 0.88 17.57
CA ALA A 561 -7.29 2.31 17.70
C ALA A 561 -8.64 3.02 17.79
N SER A 562 -8.75 3.94 18.77
CA SER A 562 -9.87 4.89 18.78
C SER A 562 -9.67 5.93 17.69
N PRO A 563 -10.75 6.61 17.23
CA PRO A 563 -10.60 7.76 16.36
C PRO A 563 -9.62 8.78 16.96
N PRO A 564 -8.86 9.50 16.13
CA PRO A 564 -7.94 10.54 16.59
C PRO A 564 -8.62 11.52 17.55
N SER A 565 -7.93 11.89 18.62
CA SER A 565 -8.44 12.84 19.61
C SER A 565 -7.30 13.59 20.32
N PRO A 566 -7.58 14.66 21.08
CA PRO A 566 -6.53 15.34 21.84
C PRO A 566 -5.84 14.43 22.87
N ALA A 567 -6.48 13.32 23.26
CA ALA A 567 -5.88 12.34 24.17
C ALA A 567 -4.62 11.66 23.57
N ASP A 568 -4.47 11.65 22.25
CA ASP A 568 -3.27 11.11 21.60
C ASP A 568 -2.02 11.93 21.95
N LEU A 569 -2.14 13.25 22.13
CA LEU A 569 -1.04 14.10 22.58
C LEU A 569 -0.54 13.73 23.98
N VAL A 570 -1.44 13.25 24.85
CA VAL A 570 -1.07 12.74 26.19
C VAL A 570 -0.23 11.48 26.08
N GLN A 571 -0.58 10.61 25.13
CA GLN A 571 0.16 9.37 24.89
C GLN A 571 1.55 9.66 24.30
N MET A 572 1.66 10.67 23.43
CA MET A 572 2.92 11.05 22.79
C MET A 572 3.88 11.80 23.71
N TYR A 573 3.42 12.84 24.39
CA TYR A 573 4.28 13.72 25.20
C TYR A 573 4.30 13.36 26.69
N GLY A 574 3.38 12.49 27.12
CA GLY A 574 3.12 12.20 28.52
C GLY A 574 2.29 13.30 29.20
N ALA A 575 1.47 12.89 30.18
CA ALA A 575 0.55 13.80 30.89
C ALA A 575 1.23 15.00 31.58
N HIS A 576 2.53 14.92 31.86
CA HIS A 576 3.29 15.98 32.52
C HIS A 576 3.61 17.17 31.59
N ARG A 577 3.57 16.97 30.27
CA ARG A 577 3.77 18.01 29.26
C ARG A 577 2.46 18.62 28.77
N LEU A 578 1.31 18.15 29.25
CA LEU A 578 0.03 18.80 29.02
C LEU A 578 -0.35 19.62 30.24
N HIS A 579 -0.77 20.85 30.01
CA HIS A 579 -1.21 21.75 31.06
C HIS A 579 -2.71 21.96 30.97
N THR A 580 -3.43 21.40 31.93
CA THR A 580 -4.87 21.65 32.10
C THR A 580 -5.10 22.92 32.91
N PHE A 581 -6.18 23.63 32.58
CA PHE A 581 -6.50 24.90 33.19
C PHE A 581 -7.77 24.77 34.05
N PRO A 582 -7.71 24.97 35.38
CA PRO A 582 -8.92 25.05 36.18
C PRO A 582 -9.80 26.22 35.72
N ALA A 583 -11.12 26.09 35.84
CA ALA A 583 -12.10 27.07 35.37
C ALA A 583 -11.84 28.53 35.81
N GLN A 584 -11.15 28.72 36.94
CA GLN A 584 -10.81 30.00 37.54
C GLN A 584 -9.66 30.74 36.82
N LEU A 585 -8.84 30.01 36.07
CA LEU A 585 -7.72 30.55 35.29
C LEU A 585 -8.09 30.80 33.82
N LEU A 586 -9.30 30.41 33.41
CA LEU A 586 -9.80 30.66 32.06
C LEU A 586 -10.38 32.08 31.96
N PRO A 587 -10.14 32.82 30.87
CA PRO A 587 -10.73 34.15 30.65
C PRO A 587 -12.26 34.12 30.67
N ASP A 588 -12.89 35.17 31.20
CA ASP A 588 -14.35 35.28 31.25
C ASP A 588 -14.99 35.39 29.85
N ASN A 589 -14.28 36.01 28.89
CA ASN A 589 -14.78 36.19 27.52
C ASN A 589 -14.49 34.98 26.60
N LEU A 590 -13.88 33.90 27.13
CA LEU A 590 -13.83 32.61 26.46
C LEU A 590 -15.15 31.88 26.72
N THR A 591 -16.20 32.23 25.97
CA THR A 591 -17.60 31.89 26.34
C THR A 591 -18.08 30.56 25.77
N LEU A 592 -17.40 30.00 24.76
CA LEU A 592 -17.78 28.70 24.22
C LEU A 592 -17.45 27.57 25.21
N GLU A 593 -18.49 26.93 25.74
CA GLU A 593 -18.36 25.85 26.75
C GLU A 593 -17.50 24.68 26.25
N ALA A 594 -17.59 24.30 24.96
CA ALA A 594 -16.77 23.24 24.39
C ALA A 594 -15.26 23.55 24.49
N THR A 595 -14.85 24.78 24.19
CA THR A 595 -13.46 25.22 24.31
C THR A 595 -12.98 25.25 25.76
N ARG A 596 -13.82 25.75 26.67
CA ARG A 596 -13.51 25.72 28.11
C ARG A 596 -13.33 24.28 28.59
N HIS A 597 -14.20 23.37 28.16
CA HIS A 597 -14.14 21.95 28.50
C HIS A 597 -12.84 21.31 27.99
N ALA A 598 -12.46 21.55 26.73
CA ALA A 598 -11.22 21.05 26.16
C ALA A 598 -9.97 21.52 26.95
N LEU A 599 -9.91 22.79 27.36
CA LEU A 599 -8.81 23.32 28.19
C LEU A 599 -8.76 22.75 29.61
N MET A 600 -9.93 22.39 30.16
CA MET A 600 -10.03 21.78 31.49
C MET A 600 -9.69 20.28 31.48
N GLU A 601 -10.14 19.55 30.47
CA GLU A 601 -10.01 18.10 30.37
C GLU A 601 -8.69 17.67 29.75
N TYR A 602 -8.37 18.20 28.56
CA TYR A 602 -7.17 17.83 27.81
C TYR A 602 -6.01 18.81 28.06
N GLY A 603 -6.31 20.10 28.12
CA GLY A 603 -5.31 21.16 28.28
C GLY A 603 -4.56 21.47 26.98
N LEU A 604 -3.44 22.19 27.11
CA LEU A 604 -2.56 22.53 26.00
C LEU A 604 -1.21 21.80 26.15
N PRO A 605 -0.63 21.25 25.06
CA PRO A 605 0.70 20.65 25.09
C PRO A 605 1.79 21.73 25.20
N GLU A 606 2.84 21.47 25.97
CA GLU A 606 4.03 22.31 26.05
C GLU A 606 5.01 21.94 24.92
N MET A 607 4.94 22.71 23.83
CA MET A 607 5.71 22.54 22.59
C MET A 607 6.55 23.79 22.34
N SER A 608 7.86 23.66 22.16
CA SER A 608 8.77 24.81 22.10
C SER A 608 9.08 25.29 20.69
N ASP A 609 9.19 24.39 19.70
CA ASP A 609 9.39 24.72 18.27
C ASP A 609 9.31 23.43 17.41
N GLU A 610 8.18 22.73 17.42
CA GLU A 610 7.98 21.56 16.55
C GLU A 610 7.74 22.09 15.14
N ASP A 611 8.72 21.98 14.23
CA ASP A 611 8.69 22.48 12.84
C ASP A 611 8.02 23.86 12.66
N GLY A 612 8.40 24.81 13.52
CA GLY A 612 7.91 26.19 13.49
C GLY A 612 6.63 26.44 14.30
N MET A 613 6.03 25.42 14.93
CA MET A 613 4.90 25.53 15.84
C MET A 613 5.35 25.43 17.31
N GLY A 614 4.97 26.43 18.10
CA GLY A 614 5.15 26.43 19.56
C GLY A 614 3.82 26.71 20.27
N ILE A 615 3.51 25.90 21.29
CA ILE A 615 2.36 26.08 22.18
C ILE A 615 2.91 26.21 23.60
N TYR A 616 2.64 27.36 24.24
CA TYR A 616 3.29 27.76 25.49
C TYR A 616 2.24 27.90 26.61
N PRO A 617 1.77 26.78 27.20
CA PRO A 617 0.72 26.81 28.21
C PRO A 617 1.06 27.61 29.48
N ARG A 618 2.35 27.82 29.74
CA ARG A 618 2.86 28.60 30.89
C ARG A 618 3.30 30.02 30.49
N GLY A 619 3.10 30.39 29.22
CA GLY A 619 3.78 31.51 28.61
C GLY A 619 5.29 31.25 28.43
N ASP A 620 5.96 32.22 27.83
CA ASP A 620 7.42 32.25 27.69
C ASP A 620 7.93 33.68 27.93
N HIS A 621 9.17 33.97 27.54
CA HIS A 621 9.72 35.33 27.66
C HIS A 621 9.11 36.33 26.66
N ARG A 622 8.38 35.86 25.64
CA ARG A 622 7.75 36.65 24.58
C ARG A 622 6.26 36.88 24.83
N MET A 623 5.58 35.97 25.54
CA MET A 623 4.15 36.03 25.77
C MET A 623 3.71 35.49 27.15
N SER A 624 2.55 35.95 27.62
CA SER A 624 1.82 35.27 28.71
C SER A 624 0.60 34.56 28.12
N ILE A 625 0.32 33.35 28.62
CA ILE A 625 -0.85 32.56 28.21
C ILE A 625 -2.16 33.36 28.41
N PHE A 626 -3.05 33.28 27.43
CA PHE A 626 -4.35 33.99 27.40
C PHE A 626 -4.28 35.52 27.47
N ASN A 627 -3.14 36.13 27.12
CA ASN A 627 -3.14 37.57 26.86
C ASN A 627 -4.05 37.87 25.66
N GLU A 628 -4.82 38.95 25.77
CA GLU A 628 -5.65 39.42 24.66
C GLU A 628 -4.78 40.08 23.59
N VAL A 629 -4.97 39.64 22.35
CA VAL A 629 -4.25 40.13 21.17
C VAL A 629 -5.21 40.93 20.29
N THR A 630 -4.72 42.04 19.73
CA THR A 630 -5.48 42.83 18.76
C THR A 630 -5.15 42.39 17.34
N TRP A 631 -6.17 42.27 16.49
CA TRP A 631 -5.95 42.05 15.05
C TRP A 631 -5.10 43.19 14.44
N PRO A 632 -4.00 42.90 13.73
CA PRO A 632 -3.12 43.94 13.21
C PRO A 632 -3.81 44.90 12.22
N ALA A 633 -3.50 46.20 12.34
CA ALA A 633 -4.01 47.20 11.41
C ALA A 633 -3.29 47.08 10.05
N GLY A 634 -4.04 46.90 8.97
CA GLY A 634 -3.50 46.75 7.61
C GLY A 634 -3.50 45.31 7.08
N ILE A 635 -4.00 44.35 7.87
CA ILE A 635 -4.37 43.01 7.42
C ILE A 635 -5.90 42.98 7.24
N ASP A 636 -6.37 42.25 6.22
CA ASP A 636 -7.81 42.11 5.97
C ASP A 636 -8.53 41.55 7.21
N PRO A 637 -9.73 42.07 7.54
CA PRO A 637 -10.51 41.57 8.66
C PRO A 637 -11.07 40.19 8.36
N ILE A 638 -11.17 39.37 9.41
CA ILE A 638 -11.78 38.03 9.38
C ILE A 638 -13.23 38.07 9.91
N GLU A 639 -13.93 36.93 9.87
CA GLU A 639 -15.30 36.81 10.38
C GLU A 639 -15.36 36.91 11.91
N GLU A 640 -14.34 36.37 12.59
CA GLU A 640 -14.20 36.37 14.04
C GLU A 640 -13.91 37.77 14.56
N SER A 641 -14.62 38.18 15.61
CA SER A 641 -14.52 39.53 16.18
C SER A 641 -13.64 39.63 17.41
N GLY A 642 -13.13 38.52 17.94
CA GLY A 642 -12.43 38.48 19.21
C GLY A 642 -13.37 38.62 20.42
N PRO A 643 -12.82 38.75 21.65
CA PRO A 643 -11.39 38.90 21.95
C PRO A 643 -10.57 37.65 21.61
N PHE A 644 -9.33 37.86 21.15
CA PHE A 644 -8.41 36.79 20.76
C PHE A 644 -7.42 36.50 21.88
N PHE A 645 -7.34 35.24 22.34
CA PHE A 645 -6.49 34.83 23.45
C PHE A 645 -5.27 34.06 22.98
N HIS A 646 -4.07 34.56 23.27
CA HIS A 646 -2.80 34.00 22.82
C HIS A 646 -2.49 32.65 23.48
N ILE A 647 -2.14 31.65 22.67
CA ILE A 647 -1.71 30.32 23.13
C ILE A 647 -0.33 29.89 22.62
N GLY A 648 0.19 30.52 21.57
CA GLY A 648 1.55 30.27 21.12
C GLY A 648 1.92 30.94 19.80
N PHE A 649 2.86 30.34 19.06
CA PHE A 649 3.33 30.87 17.79
C PHE A 649 3.34 29.77 16.73
N TRP A 650 3.10 30.13 15.48
CA TRP A 650 3.22 29.19 14.36
C TRP A 650 3.77 29.88 13.12
N MET A 651 4.92 29.43 12.64
CA MET A 651 5.65 30.02 11.51
C MET A 651 5.77 31.54 11.66
N GLY A 652 6.21 31.99 12.83
CA GLY A 652 6.37 33.41 13.18
C GLY A 652 5.08 34.17 13.55
N GLY A 653 3.89 33.67 13.18
CA GLY A 653 2.59 34.28 13.52
C GLY A 653 2.11 33.93 14.92
N GLU A 654 1.20 34.73 15.49
CA GLU A 654 0.60 34.48 16.80
C GLU A 654 -0.56 33.49 16.67
N LEU A 655 -0.54 32.42 17.47
CA LEU A 655 -1.59 31.41 17.51
C LEU A 655 -2.57 31.77 18.64
N VAL A 656 -3.83 32.02 18.29
CA VAL A 656 -4.85 32.55 19.22
C VAL A 656 -6.14 31.73 19.19
N ILE A 657 -6.92 31.81 20.26
CA ILE A 657 -8.29 31.31 20.34
C ILE A 657 -9.25 32.49 20.30
N ASP A 658 -10.25 32.46 19.40
CA ASP A 658 -11.37 33.40 19.44
C ASP A 658 -12.30 33.06 20.61
N GLY A 659 -12.51 34.03 21.51
CA GLY A 659 -13.28 33.84 22.73
C GLY A 659 -14.72 33.32 22.51
N PRO A 660 -15.52 33.96 21.64
CA PRO A 660 -16.91 33.57 21.38
C PRO A 660 -17.09 32.27 20.58
N THR A 661 -16.27 32.04 19.54
CA THR A 661 -16.46 30.89 18.63
C THR A 661 -15.57 29.69 18.97
N GLY A 662 -14.51 29.89 19.75
CA GLY A 662 -13.53 28.84 20.03
C GLY A 662 -12.66 28.44 18.84
N HIS A 663 -12.76 29.15 17.72
CA HIS A 663 -11.91 28.94 16.55
C HIS A 663 -10.44 29.23 16.93
N VAL A 664 -9.53 28.44 16.37
CA VAL A 664 -8.09 28.66 16.52
C VAL A 664 -7.59 29.36 15.26
N LEU A 665 -6.90 30.48 15.43
CA LEU A 665 -6.45 31.34 14.34
C LEU A 665 -4.94 31.54 14.39
N ARG A 666 -4.30 31.65 13.22
CA ARG A 666 -2.93 32.16 13.08
C ARG A 666 -3.00 33.62 12.62
N ILE A 667 -2.60 34.55 13.48
CA ILE A 667 -2.47 35.97 13.14
C ILE A 667 -1.14 36.16 12.40
N PRO A 668 -1.14 36.68 11.15
CA PRO A 668 0.10 36.90 10.40
C PRO A 668 1.01 37.93 11.07
N ALA A 669 2.32 37.71 10.99
CA ALA A 669 3.30 38.59 11.65
C ALA A 669 3.55 39.90 10.89
N GLU A 670 3.46 39.87 9.55
CA GLU A 670 3.69 41.02 8.66
C GLU A 670 2.70 41.06 7.47
N PRO A 671 2.43 42.24 6.88
CA PRO A 671 1.65 42.34 5.63
C PRO A 671 2.32 41.57 4.48
N GLY A 672 1.55 40.81 3.70
CA GLY A 672 2.06 39.99 2.58
C GLY A 672 2.27 38.50 2.90
N GLU A 673 2.10 38.09 4.16
CA GLU A 673 1.95 36.68 4.56
C GLU A 673 0.54 36.11 4.26
N GLU A 674 -0.19 36.72 3.32
CA GLU A 674 -1.54 36.34 2.89
C GLU A 674 -1.63 34.89 2.38
N HIS A 675 -0.52 34.37 1.86
CA HIS A 675 -0.38 32.98 1.43
C HIS A 675 -0.33 31.97 2.60
N LEU A 676 -0.11 32.45 3.82
CA LEU A 676 -0.22 31.71 5.09
C LEU A 676 -1.46 32.19 5.90
N ALA A 677 -2.35 32.99 5.30
CA ALA A 677 -3.34 33.78 6.03
C ALA A 677 -4.70 33.11 6.28
N ALA A 678 -5.47 33.83 7.10
CA ALA A 678 -6.44 33.40 8.09
C ALA A 678 -7.80 32.93 7.52
N LEU A 679 -7.85 31.65 7.18
CA LEU A 679 -8.97 30.81 7.60
C LEU A 679 -8.64 30.25 9.00
N PRO A 680 -9.63 29.88 9.83
CA PRO A 680 -9.31 29.27 11.12
C PRO A 680 -8.39 28.07 10.88
N ALA A 681 -7.30 27.98 11.63
CA ALA A 681 -6.45 26.79 11.63
C ALA A 681 -7.25 25.54 12.05
N ALA A 682 -8.29 25.75 12.87
CA ALA A 682 -9.40 24.83 13.09
C ALA A 682 -10.64 25.58 13.64
N GLN A 683 -11.83 25.04 13.40
CA GLN A 683 -13.12 25.54 13.88
C GLN A 683 -13.38 25.24 15.36
N SER A 684 -12.50 24.50 16.03
CA SER A 684 -12.55 24.33 17.48
C SER A 684 -11.18 24.00 18.04
N LEU A 685 -10.96 24.27 19.32
CA LEU A 685 -9.74 23.87 20.00
C LEU A 685 -9.54 22.34 20.02
N GLU A 686 -10.63 21.57 20.15
CA GLU A 686 -10.56 20.11 20.15
C GLU A 686 -10.09 19.58 18.79
N ASN A 687 -10.66 20.09 17.69
CA ASN A 687 -10.20 19.78 16.34
C ASN A 687 -8.75 20.20 16.14
N PHE A 688 -8.39 21.42 16.58
CA PHE A 688 -7.02 21.91 16.49
C PHE A 688 -6.04 20.97 17.17
N LEU A 689 -6.27 20.60 18.43
CA LEU A 689 -5.39 19.70 19.17
C LEU A 689 -5.33 18.30 18.56
N THR A 690 -6.45 17.80 18.03
CA THR A 690 -6.49 16.53 17.30
C THR A 690 -5.64 16.59 16.03
N MET A 691 -5.78 17.66 15.24
CA MET A 691 -4.98 17.91 14.05
C MET A 691 -3.49 18.08 14.38
N VAL A 692 -3.14 18.78 15.48
CA VAL A 692 -1.76 18.87 15.99
C VAL A 692 -1.22 17.47 16.31
N GLY A 693 -1.98 16.62 17.01
CA GLY A 693 -1.54 15.25 17.31
C GLY A 693 -1.24 14.42 16.06
N GLN A 694 -2.11 14.51 15.05
CA GLN A 694 -1.91 13.90 13.75
C GLN A 694 -0.68 14.48 13.02
N TRP A 695 -0.55 15.80 13.01
CA TRP A 695 0.54 16.50 12.36
C TRP A 695 1.90 16.14 12.96
N VAL A 696 2.04 16.18 14.29
CA VAL A 696 3.26 15.76 15.00
C VAL A 696 3.55 14.27 14.72
N THR A 697 2.52 13.41 14.73
CA THR A 697 2.71 11.98 14.39
C THR A 697 3.28 11.83 12.97
N GLY A 698 2.78 12.62 12.01
CA GLY A 698 3.28 12.65 10.64
C GLY A 698 4.73 13.13 10.57
N HIS A 699 5.09 14.19 11.27
CA HIS A 699 6.46 14.68 11.31
C HIS A 699 7.43 13.65 11.88
N LEU A 700 7.10 13.09 13.04
CA LEU A 700 7.94 12.07 13.67
C LEU A 700 8.07 10.83 12.78
N ILE A 701 7.00 10.34 12.17
CA ILE A 701 7.07 9.20 11.24
C ILE A 701 7.90 9.55 10.01
N LYS A 702 7.81 10.77 9.47
CA LYS A 702 8.60 11.21 8.31
C LYS A 702 10.09 11.03 8.56
N GLU A 703 10.55 11.38 9.77
CA GLU A 703 11.95 11.18 10.18
C GLU A 703 12.33 9.69 10.24
N LEU A 704 11.41 8.81 10.65
CA LEU A 704 11.67 7.35 10.72
C LEU A 704 11.76 6.69 9.34
N VAL A 705 11.15 7.29 8.30
CA VAL A 705 11.08 6.73 6.94
C VAL A 705 11.87 7.56 5.93
N ASP A 706 12.76 8.44 6.40
CA ASP A 706 13.48 9.35 5.51
C ASP A 706 14.26 8.59 4.43
N GLY A 707 14.17 9.06 3.18
CA GLY A 707 14.71 8.37 2.00
C GLY A 707 13.79 7.34 1.34
N ASP A 708 12.63 7.03 1.92
CA ASP A 708 11.61 6.15 1.34
C ASP A 708 10.59 6.92 0.48
N ASP A 709 9.96 6.26 -0.49
CA ASP A 709 8.79 6.78 -1.20
C ASP A 709 7.61 7.00 -0.25
N GLU A 710 7.53 6.27 0.87
CA GLU A 710 6.54 6.50 1.92
C GLU A 710 6.64 7.94 2.49
N ALA A 711 7.85 8.48 2.67
CA ALA A 711 8.07 9.83 3.19
C ALA A 711 7.43 10.91 2.29
N ARG A 712 7.38 10.67 0.97
CA ARG A 712 6.78 11.59 -0.01
C ARG A 712 5.26 11.61 0.06
N LEU A 713 4.65 10.54 0.56
CA LEU A 713 3.20 10.35 0.60
C LEU A 713 2.59 10.73 1.95
N LEU A 714 3.41 10.75 3.00
CA LEU A 714 2.97 11.07 4.35
C LEU A 714 2.28 12.44 4.49
N PRO A 715 2.73 13.52 3.81
CA PRO A 715 2.02 14.79 3.84
C PRO A 715 0.58 14.67 3.33
N ASP A 716 0.36 13.91 2.26
CA ASP A 716 -0.99 13.69 1.71
C ASP A 716 -1.88 12.93 2.71
N TYR A 717 -1.32 11.98 3.48
CA TYR A 717 -2.06 11.27 4.53
C TYR A 717 -2.46 12.20 5.68
N VAL A 718 -1.54 13.05 6.13
CA VAL A 718 -1.82 14.00 7.21
C VAL A 718 -2.91 14.99 6.77
N LEU A 719 -2.78 15.56 5.58
CA LEU A 719 -3.75 16.53 5.05
C LEU A 719 -5.12 15.90 4.78
N ALA A 720 -5.16 14.66 4.30
CA ALA A 720 -6.42 13.92 4.13
C ALA A 720 -7.09 13.64 5.49
N ALA A 721 -6.33 13.23 6.51
CA ALA A 721 -6.84 13.01 7.86
C ALA A 721 -7.36 14.31 8.49
N HIS A 722 -6.61 15.40 8.35
CA HIS A 722 -7.02 16.74 8.77
C HIS A 722 -8.34 17.17 8.16
N LYS A 723 -8.52 16.95 6.85
CA LYS A 723 -9.78 17.27 6.16
C LYS A 723 -10.97 16.47 6.68
N HIS A 724 -10.75 15.28 7.21
CA HIS A 724 -11.81 14.47 7.83
C HIS A 724 -12.19 14.97 9.24
N ILE A 725 -11.23 15.56 9.97
CA ILE A 725 -11.44 16.15 11.30
C ILE A 725 -12.10 17.53 11.18
N ASP A 726 -11.52 18.39 10.33
CA ASP A 726 -11.96 19.77 10.13
C ASP A 726 -11.77 20.19 8.67
N PRO A 727 -12.81 20.05 7.81
CA PRO A 727 -12.71 20.36 6.39
C PRO A 727 -12.32 21.80 6.09
N ILE A 728 -12.68 22.75 6.95
CA ILE A 728 -12.38 24.17 6.78
C ILE A 728 -11.00 24.49 7.35
N GLY A 729 -10.70 23.97 8.54
CA GLY A 729 -9.39 24.14 9.19
C GLY A 729 -8.23 23.56 8.39
N ALA A 730 -8.45 22.42 7.75
CA ALA A 730 -7.47 21.75 6.91
C ALA A 730 -7.08 22.54 5.65
N GLU A 731 -7.86 23.54 5.23
CA GLU A 731 -7.51 24.42 4.11
C GLU A 731 -6.42 25.44 4.49
N ALA A 732 -6.11 25.60 5.78
CA ALA A 732 -5.06 26.51 6.24
C ALA A 732 -3.69 26.07 5.67
N PRO A 733 -3.04 26.88 4.80
CA PRO A 733 -1.81 26.48 4.09
C PRO A 733 -0.63 26.17 5.01
N ALA A 734 -0.67 26.68 6.25
CA ALA A 734 0.36 26.45 7.26
C ALA A 734 0.53 24.95 7.60
N TRP A 735 -0.54 24.14 7.52
CA TRP A 735 -0.45 22.69 7.74
C TRP A 735 0.42 21.98 6.69
N ALA A 736 0.30 22.38 5.42
CA ALA A 736 1.06 21.78 4.33
C ALA A 736 2.50 22.34 4.24
N TYR A 737 2.70 23.60 4.64
CA TYR A 737 3.98 24.30 4.50
C TYR A 737 5.14 23.53 5.12
N ALA A 738 4.98 23.08 6.37
CA ALA A 738 6.03 22.38 7.13
C ALA A 738 6.50 21.07 6.47
N PHE A 739 5.65 20.42 5.69
CA PHE A 739 6.04 19.19 4.98
C PHE A 739 6.86 19.46 3.70
N HIS A 740 6.70 20.64 3.10
CA HIS A 740 7.28 21.00 1.79
C HIS A 740 8.46 21.99 1.88
N SER A 741 8.74 22.56 3.05
CA SER A 741 9.77 23.61 3.23
C SER A 741 11.15 23.10 3.68
N GLN A 742 11.46 21.81 3.51
CA GLN A 742 12.77 21.23 3.86
C GLN A 742 13.59 20.86 2.62
#